data_AF-A0A9Q0WBA2-F1
#
_entry.id   AF-A0A9Q0WBA2-F1
#
_cell.length_a   1.000
_cell.length_b   1.000
_cell.length_c   1.000
_cell.angle_alpha   90.00
_cell.angle_beta   90.00
_cell.angle_gamma   90.00
#
_symmetry.space_group_name_H-M   'P 1'
#
loop_
_entity.id
_entity.type
_entity.pdbx_description
1 polymer ?
#
loop_
_entity_poly.entity_id
_entity_poly.type
_entity_poly.pdbx_seq_one_letter_code
_entity_poly.pdbx_strand_id
1 'polypeptide(L)'
;MLQRYLLAAVVLINALELVRANLYTDGGKPHRILLDTDVDTDDFFALLYLLKLNRSEFELEAVTINTNAWTDAGHAVNQIYDILYMMDRDDIPVGMGGEGGITEAGDVLPDVGGYLPIVEQGNATAGGCRYRQAIPVGLGGRLDIDSNYGIRKAFLPQGSRRYSPFRQPTSQQVLNEKISAGPITIFIIGAHTNIGIFLMRNPHLKKNIQQIYVMGGGVRSKNPTGCCPNNASSSCQPRQCGNPGNLFTDYTSNPYGEFNIFGDPFAAYQVFHSGIPVTLVPLDATNTIPINENFFKAFEQNQHTYEAQYCFQSLKMARDTWFDDQFYTSYFMWDSFTSGVAVSIMRTLHNQNGENEFAEMEYMNITVVTSNEPYGINDGSNPFFDDRKVPKFNLEKEGVHSGHVQTGLRDPFCIVQNGRGRCKDGYTEEVTSSDAVRVLVATRAKPNPDSNSILDRAYFKSFLDVLNHPHQTGRFNFTMQFPHYKEVFYKPDLGTKRLGKPVVFDMDMSAGDFLALFYLLKVPVEIINLKAIIVSPIGWANAASIDIVYDLLHMMGRDDIPVGLGDVFAMNQSDPLFSAVGDCKYLKVIPHGNGGLLDSDTLYGLARDLPRSPRRYTAENSVKYGAPRDTDHPELRQPLALEIWESIVRTLDPGSKITILTSGPLTSLAKIIQNENNTRSVIQCL
;
A
#
# COMPACT_ATOMS: atom_id res chain seq x y z
N MET A 1 38.04 -28.75 39.08
CA MET A 1 38.92 -28.00 38.14
C MET A 1 38.21 -27.74 36.81
N LEU A 2 37.62 -28.76 36.16
CA LEU A 2 36.85 -28.65 34.90
C LEU A 2 35.74 -27.57 34.89
N GLN A 3 34.98 -27.45 35.98
CA GLN A 3 33.85 -26.53 36.08
C GLN A 3 34.27 -25.04 36.09
N ARG A 4 35.49 -24.73 36.56
CA ARG A 4 36.05 -23.37 36.51
C ARG A 4 36.54 -23.00 35.11
N TYR A 5 37.03 -23.97 34.34
CA TYR A 5 37.42 -23.77 32.94
C TYR A 5 36.20 -23.58 32.03
N LEU A 6 35.10 -24.29 32.28
CA LEU A 6 33.84 -24.09 31.58
C LEU A 6 33.23 -22.71 31.85
N LEU A 7 33.24 -22.27 33.12
CA LEU A 7 32.77 -20.92 33.46
C LEU A 7 33.67 -19.84 32.83
N ALA A 8 34.98 -20.03 32.87
CA ALA A 8 35.93 -19.10 32.25
C ALA A 8 35.78 -19.06 30.72
N ALA A 9 35.55 -20.20 30.06
CA ALA A 9 35.31 -20.27 28.62
C ALA A 9 33.99 -19.59 28.22
N VAL A 10 32.91 -19.79 28.99
CA VAL A 10 31.63 -19.12 28.76
C VAL A 10 31.77 -17.60 28.98
N VAL A 11 32.49 -17.16 30.01
CA VAL A 11 32.77 -15.73 30.23
C VAL A 11 33.64 -15.16 29.12
N LEU A 12 34.63 -15.90 28.62
CA LEU A 12 35.49 -15.46 27.51
C LEU A 12 34.72 -15.35 26.19
N ILE A 13 33.81 -16.30 25.91
CA ILE A 13 32.96 -16.29 24.71
C ILE A 13 31.99 -15.11 24.77
N ASN A 14 31.32 -14.90 25.92
CA ASN A 14 30.44 -13.74 26.10
C ASN A 14 31.21 -12.41 26.03
N ALA A 15 32.44 -12.36 26.57
CA ALA A 15 33.29 -11.17 26.46
C ALA A 15 33.78 -10.93 25.02
N LEU A 16 34.06 -11.99 24.24
CA LEU A 16 34.41 -11.87 22.83
C LEU A 16 33.21 -11.46 21.97
N GLU A 17 31.99 -11.90 22.29
CA GLU A 17 30.77 -11.42 21.64
C GLU A 17 30.47 -9.97 21.99
N LEU A 18 30.68 -9.55 23.25
CA LEU A 18 30.57 -8.15 23.66
C LEU A 18 31.61 -7.24 22.96
N VAL A 19 32.85 -7.74 22.82
CA VAL A 19 33.93 -7.02 22.13
C VAL A 19 33.68 -7.00 20.62
N ARG A 20 33.11 -8.06 20.03
CA ARG A 20 32.62 -8.01 18.64
C ARG A 20 31.53 -6.97 18.49
N ALA A 21 30.51 -6.97 19.33
CA ALA A 21 29.42 -6.00 19.29
C ALA A 21 29.94 -4.54 19.40
N ASN A 22 30.94 -4.29 20.25
CA ASN A 22 31.58 -2.97 20.38
C ASN A 22 32.48 -2.59 19.20
N LEU A 23 32.93 -3.54 18.39
CA LEU A 23 33.73 -3.26 17.18
C LEU A 23 32.85 -2.92 15.98
N TYR A 24 31.53 -3.21 16.01
CA TYR A 24 30.59 -2.99 14.89
C TYR A 24 29.99 -1.58 14.80
N THR A 25 30.24 -0.72 15.79
CA THR A 25 29.68 0.64 15.83
C THR A 25 30.78 1.68 15.63
N ASP A 26 30.63 2.56 14.64
CA ASP A 26 31.40 3.79 14.55
C ASP A 26 31.01 4.69 15.74
N GLY A 27 31.76 4.61 16.84
CA GLY A 27 31.55 5.42 18.05
C GLY A 27 30.48 4.96 19.04
N GLY A 28 30.04 3.69 19.04
CA GLY A 28 29.15 3.14 20.08
C GLY A 28 27.67 3.51 19.97
N LYS A 29 27.24 4.09 18.84
CA LYS A 29 25.83 4.47 18.58
C LYS A 29 25.21 3.58 17.50
N PRO A 30 23.92 3.25 17.60
CA PRO A 30 23.23 2.46 16.57
C PRO A 30 23.13 3.23 15.26
N HIS A 31 23.02 2.50 14.15
CA HIS A 31 22.64 3.05 12.84
C HIS A 31 21.23 3.60 12.92
N ARG A 32 21.08 4.90 12.68
CA ARG A 32 19.79 5.58 12.66
C ARG A 32 19.11 5.32 11.32
N ILE A 33 17.88 4.84 11.37
CA ILE A 33 17.09 4.46 10.19
C ILE A 33 15.80 5.26 10.16
N LEU A 34 15.44 5.75 8.98
CA LEU A 34 14.12 6.25 8.64
C LEU A 34 13.55 5.42 7.48
N LEU A 35 12.30 4.96 7.62
CA LEU A 35 11.60 4.18 6.62
C LEU A 35 10.51 5.01 5.93
N ASP A 36 10.58 5.16 4.61
CA ASP A 36 9.50 5.69 3.77
C ASP A 36 8.83 4.52 3.02
N THR A 37 7.53 4.35 3.19
CA THR A 37 6.76 3.13 2.84
C THR A 37 5.38 3.48 2.33
N ASP A 38 4.81 2.66 1.46
CA ASP A 38 3.41 2.74 1.02
C ASP A 38 2.51 1.64 1.59
N VAL A 39 2.98 0.95 2.63
CA VAL A 39 2.17 0.22 3.62
C VAL A 39 1.35 -0.93 2.99
N ASP A 40 1.91 -1.62 2.01
CA ASP A 40 1.41 -2.89 1.49
C ASP A 40 1.91 -4.09 2.31
N THR A 41 1.46 -5.28 1.94
CA THR A 41 1.71 -6.56 2.57
C THR A 41 3.20 -6.86 2.68
N ASP A 42 3.97 -6.59 1.62
CA ASP A 42 5.41 -6.74 1.58
C ASP A 42 6.14 -5.64 2.38
N ASP A 43 5.60 -4.43 2.48
CA ASP A 43 6.12 -3.41 3.40
C ASP A 43 6.01 -3.86 4.86
N PHE A 44 4.94 -4.57 5.24
CA PHE A 44 4.80 -5.09 6.61
C PHE A 44 5.95 -6.04 6.94
N PHE A 45 6.39 -6.83 5.96
CA PHE A 45 7.52 -7.75 6.14
C PHE A 45 8.81 -6.96 6.38
N ALA A 46 9.03 -5.87 5.65
CA ALA A 46 10.17 -4.97 5.83
C ALA A 46 10.13 -4.25 7.19
N LEU A 47 9.03 -3.59 7.52
CA LEU A 47 8.87 -2.86 8.77
C LEU A 47 9.02 -3.78 9.98
N LEU A 48 8.35 -4.93 9.99
CA LEU A 48 8.44 -5.88 11.10
C LEU A 48 9.84 -6.50 11.17
N TYR A 49 10.51 -6.77 10.04
CA TYR A 49 11.91 -7.18 10.05
C TYR A 49 12.81 -6.12 10.71
N LEU A 50 12.68 -4.85 10.33
CA LEU A 50 13.45 -3.74 10.91
C LEU A 50 13.18 -3.55 12.42
N LEU A 51 11.92 -3.67 12.85
CA LEU A 51 11.50 -3.56 14.26
C LEU A 51 12.02 -4.71 15.14
N LYS A 52 12.49 -5.81 14.53
CA LYS A 52 13.05 -6.99 15.19
C LYS A 52 14.57 -6.98 15.31
N LEU A 53 15.24 -6.06 14.62
CA LEU A 53 16.69 -5.93 14.65
C LEU A 53 17.19 -5.45 16.02
N ASN A 54 18.41 -5.84 16.38
CA ASN A 54 19.01 -5.42 17.65
C ASN A 54 19.08 -3.88 17.74
N ARG A 55 18.34 -3.28 18.69
CA ARG A 55 18.25 -1.81 18.87
C ARG A 55 19.58 -1.16 19.26
N SER A 56 20.52 -1.94 19.81
CA SER A 56 21.88 -1.43 20.08
C SER A 56 22.71 -1.25 18.81
N GLU A 57 22.28 -1.86 17.71
CA GLU A 57 22.94 -1.85 16.40
C GLU A 57 22.14 -1.02 15.37
N PHE A 58 20.81 -1.13 15.37
CA PHE A 58 19.89 -0.46 14.44
C PHE A 58 18.73 0.20 15.18
N GLU A 59 18.58 1.51 15.01
CA GLU A 59 17.50 2.28 15.62
C GLU A 59 16.58 2.82 14.52
N LEU A 60 15.41 2.22 14.35
CA LEU A 60 14.34 2.79 13.53
C LEU A 60 13.73 3.98 14.27
N GLU A 61 14.01 5.19 13.79
CA GLU A 61 13.64 6.44 14.46
C GLU A 61 12.37 7.08 13.93
N ALA A 62 11.93 6.73 12.72
CA ALA A 62 10.74 7.29 12.11
C ALA A 62 10.22 6.41 10.98
N VAL A 63 8.91 6.50 10.74
CA VAL A 63 8.23 6.00 9.55
C VAL A 63 7.58 7.17 8.84
N THR A 64 7.73 7.29 7.53
CA THR A 64 6.96 8.20 6.69
C THR A 64 6.14 7.40 5.70
N ILE A 65 4.88 7.80 5.53
CA ILE A 65 3.92 7.09 4.68
C ILE A 65 3.83 7.87 3.36
N ASN A 66 4.14 7.18 2.27
CA ASN A 66 3.85 7.62 0.93
C ASN A 66 2.53 7.01 0.49
N THR A 67 1.62 7.85 0.02
CA THR A 67 0.24 7.46 -0.33
C THR A 67 -0.02 7.56 -1.83
N ASN A 68 1.02 7.85 -2.61
CA ASN A 68 1.01 7.89 -4.06
C ASN A 68 1.31 6.50 -4.66
N ALA A 69 0.70 5.46 -4.09
CA ALA A 69 0.86 4.06 -4.51
C ALA A 69 -0.27 3.17 -3.94
N TRP A 70 0.07 2.05 -3.27
CA TRP A 70 -0.84 0.94 -2.95
C TRP A 70 -1.80 1.15 -1.78
N THR A 71 -1.62 2.20 -0.99
CA THR A 71 -2.53 2.52 0.13
C THR A 71 -3.10 3.92 0.09
N ASP A 72 -4.25 4.09 0.73
CA ASP A 72 -4.84 5.36 1.05
C ASP A 72 -4.48 5.82 2.48
N ALA A 73 -4.24 7.11 2.59
CA ALA A 73 -3.64 7.78 3.75
C ALA A 73 -4.28 7.41 5.11
N GLY A 74 -5.61 7.46 5.18
CA GLY A 74 -6.35 7.23 6.41
C GLY A 74 -6.27 5.79 6.91
N HIS A 75 -6.14 4.84 5.99
CA HIS A 75 -6.00 3.43 6.29
C HIS A 75 -4.55 3.10 6.68
N ALA A 76 -3.58 3.59 5.90
CA ALA A 76 -2.15 3.40 6.14
C ALA A 76 -1.69 3.90 7.52
N VAL A 77 -2.05 5.14 7.91
CA VAL A 77 -1.63 5.70 9.21
C VAL A 77 -2.14 4.87 10.39
N ASN A 78 -3.38 4.40 10.26
CA ASN A 78 -4.05 3.62 11.27
C ASN A 78 -3.41 2.23 11.39
N GLN A 79 -3.02 1.63 10.27
CA GLN A 79 -2.32 0.36 10.23
C GLN A 79 -0.92 0.44 10.85
N ILE A 80 -0.14 1.46 10.51
CA ILE A 80 1.18 1.68 11.11
C ILE A 80 1.06 1.92 12.62
N TYR A 81 0.06 2.67 13.09
CA TYR A 81 -0.18 2.82 14.53
C TYR A 81 -0.52 1.52 15.23
N ASP A 82 -1.34 0.66 14.61
CA ASP A 82 -1.70 -0.63 15.19
C ASP A 82 -0.48 -1.59 15.23
N ILE A 83 0.39 -1.57 14.20
CA ILE A 83 1.66 -2.31 14.17
C ILE A 83 2.65 -1.80 15.22
N LEU A 84 2.88 -0.49 15.30
CA LEU A 84 3.81 0.10 16.26
C LEU A 84 3.34 -0.15 17.70
N TYR A 85 2.04 -0.09 17.95
CA TYR A 85 1.48 -0.43 19.25
C TYR A 85 1.71 -1.91 19.59
N MET A 86 1.47 -2.83 18.64
CA MET A 86 1.80 -4.26 18.82
C MET A 86 3.28 -4.44 19.18
N MET A 87 4.18 -3.73 18.50
CA MET A 87 5.62 -3.86 18.69
C MET A 87 6.17 -3.08 19.89
N ASP A 88 5.31 -2.44 20.70
CA ASP A 88 5.69 -1.56 21.82
C ASP A 88 6.65 -0.45 21.35
N ARG A 89 6.30 0.18 20.22
CA ARG A 89 7.08 1.21 19.53
C ARG A 89 6.26 2.46 19.19
N ASP A 90 5.32 2.82 20.06
CA ASP A 90 4.57 4.08 19.95
C ASP A 90 5.48 5.33 20.04
N ASP A 91 6.74 5.17 20.47
CA ASP A 91 7.79 6.21 20.47
C ASP A 91 8.21 6.64 19.07
N ILE A 92 8.02 5.79 18.05
CA ILE A 92 8.43 6.09 16.68
C ILE A 92 7.43 7.09 16.04
N PRO A 93 7.84 8.32 15.71
CA PRO A 93 6.98 9.25 14.97
C PRO A 93 6.63 8.70 13.58
N VAL A 94 5.40 9.00 13.16
CA VAL A 94 4.87 8.60 11.86
C VAL A 94 4.45 9.86 11.14
N GLY A 95 5.09 10.14 10.02
CA GLY A 95 4.73 11.24 9.13
C GLY A 95 3.83 10.73 8.01
N MET A 96 2.82 11.49 7.64
CA MET A 96 2.02 11.23 6.43
C MET A 96 2.28 12.29 5.39
N GLY A 97 2.16 11.98 4.10
CA GLY A 97 2.22 12.99 3.04
C GLY A 97 1.46 14.28 3.43
N GLY A 98 2.07 15.45 3.24
CA GLY A 98 1.45 16.73 3.65
C GLY A 98 0.33 17.22 2.72
N GLU A 99 -0.07 18.48 2.85
CA GLU A 99 -1.03 19.11 1.94
C GLU A 99 -0.32 19.81 0.78
N GLY A 100 -0.69 19.49 -0.46
CA GLY A 100 -0.56 20.38 -1.64
C GLY A 100 0.77 21.12 -1.71
N GLY A 101 0.73 22.39 -2.11
CA GLY A 101 1.81 23.34 -1.84
C GLY A 101 2.99 23.37 -2.83
N ILE A 102 2.83 22.89 -4.06
CA ILE A 102 3.79 23.21 -5.13
C ILE A 102 3.17 24.32 -5.98
N THR A 103 3.77 25.51 -5.98
CA THR A 103 3.22 26.62 -6.78
C THR A 103 3.26 26.30 -8.26
N GLU A 104 2.49 27.04 -9.05
CA GLU A 104 2.60 26.97 -10.51
C GLU A 104 4.04 27.22 -10.98
N ALA A 105 4.81 28.09 -10.33
CA ALA A 105 6.21 28.30 -10.70
C ALA A 105 7.14 27.12 -10.34
N GLY A 106 6.68 26.17 -9.52
CA GLY A 106 7.47 25.06 -9.00
C GLY A 106 8.13 25.36 -7.65
N ASP A 107 7.70 26.39 -6.93
CA ASP A 107 8.18 26.63 -5.58
C ASP A 107 7.52 25.62 -4.63
N VAL A 108 8.36 24.85 -3.93
CA VAL A 108 7.91 23.86 -2.95
C VAL A 108 7.70 24.56 -1.60
N LEU A 109 6.44 24.69 -1.18
CA LEU A 109 6.04 25.37 0.06
C LEU A 109 6.28 24.48 1.31
N PRO A 110 6.01 25.02 2.51
CA PRO A 110 5.94 24.21 3.72
C PRO A 110 4.85 23.15 3.73
N ASP A 111 5.13 22.04 4.43
CA ASP A 111 4.18 20.93 4.69
C ASP A 111 3.51 20.37 3.42
N VAL A 112 4.28 20.34 2.32
CA VAL A 112 3.90 19.84 0.99
C VAL A 112 3.59 18.35 0.98
N GLY A 113 2.68 17.97 0.07
CA GLY A 113 2.08 16.66 0.01
C GLY A 113 2.90 15.47 -0.49
N GLY A 114 2.44 14.28 -0.11
CA GLY A 114 2.90 12.96 -0.57
C GLY A 114 1.74 12.11 -1.11
N TYR A 115 0.62 12.77 -1.42
CA TYR A 115 -0.61 12.15 -1.89
C TYR A 115 -0.65 11.95 -3.41
N LEU A 116 0.18 12.70 -4.14
CA LEU A 116 0.15 12.83 -5.59
C LEU A 116 1.57 12.90 -6.12
N PRO A 117 1.83 12.48 -7.37
CA PRO A 117 3.13 12.65 -7.98
C PRO A 117 3.43 14.14 -8.19
N ILE A 118 4.71 14.53 -8.12
CA ILE A 118 5.15 15.93 -8.26
C ILE A 118 4.69 16.55 -9.59
N VAL A 119 4.56 15.75 -10.65
CA VAL A 119 4.10 16.21 -11.96
C VAL A 119 2.62 16.61 -11.96
N GLU A 120 1.79 15.99 -11.13
CA GLU A 120 0.36 16.33 -10.98
C GLU A 120 0.09 17.31 -9.84
N GLN A 121 1.07 17.52 -8.96
CA GLN A 121 0.91 18.34 -7.78
C GLN A 121 1.03 19.84 -8.07
N GLY A 122 0.01 20.59 -7.66
CA GLY A 122 -0.02 22.05 -7.66
C GLY A 122 -0.19 22.60 -6.25
N ASN A 123 -0.85 23.76 -6.14
CA ASN A 123 -1.24 24.31 -4.84
C ASN A 123 -2.43 23.55 -4.21
N ALA A 124 -3.17 22.78 -5.00
CA ALA A 124 -4.30 21.97 -4.53
C ALA A 124 -3.88 20.53 -4.20
N THR A 125 -4.65 19.90 -3.33
CA THR A 125 -4.53 18.46 -2.97
C THR A 125 -5.53 17.59 -3.72
N ALA A 126 -6.39 18.22 -4.52
CA ALA A 126 -7.23 17.60 -5.52
C ALA A 126 -6.38 17.49 -6.81
N GLY A 127 -5.99 16.27 -7.18
CA GLY A 127 -5.09 16.03 -8.29
C GLY A 127 -5.56 14.90 -9.20
N GLY A 128 -4.85 14.74 -10.32
CA GLY A 128 -5.03 13.57 -11.17
C GLY A 128 -4.65 12.29 -10.44
N CYS A 129 -4.76 11.18 -11.16
CA CYS A 129 -4.31 9.90 -10.67
C CYS A 129 -3.50 9.16 -11.75
N ARG A 130 -3.00 9.87 -12.77
CA ARG A 130 -2.40 9.32 -14.00
C ARG A 130 -1.56 8.06 -13.78
N TYR A 131 -0.61 8.13 -12.84
CA TYR A 131 0.25 6.98 -12.52
C TYR A 131 -0.44 5.99 -11.58
N ARG A 132 -1.13 6.49 -10.54
CA ARG A 132 -1.89 5.66 -9.59
C ARG A 132 -3.05 4.88 -10.23
N GLN A 133 -3.51 5.24 -11.42
CA GLN A 133 -4.50 4.47 -12.22
C GLN A 133 -4.00 3.06 -12.54
N ALA A 134 -2.69 2.82 -12.57
CA ALA A 134 -2.15 1.49 -12.79
C ALA A 134 -2.40 0.55 -11.59
N ILE A 135 -2.80 1.06 -10.43
CA ILE A 135 -3.09 0.27 -9.24
C ILE A 135 -4.61 0.04 -9.16
N PRO A 136 -5.07 -1.21 -9.06
CA PRO A 136 -6.50 -1.50 -8.89
C PRO A 136 -7.06 -0.81 -7.64
N VAL A 137 -8.32 -0.36 -7.71
CA VAL A 137 -8.96 0.36 -6.58
C VAL A 137 -9.71 -0.60 -5.66
N GLY A 138 -10.37 -1.60 -6.23
CA GLY A 138 -11.14 -2.61 -5.51
C GLY A 138 -10.33 -3.89 -5.28
N LEU A 139 -10.93 -5.03 -5.66
CA LEU A 139 -10.33 -6.37 -5.51
C LEU A 139 -8.93 -6.44 -6.14
N GLY A 140 -7.98 -7.02 -5.41
CA GLY A 140 -6.58 -7.14 -5.81
C GLY A 140 -5.84 -5.80 -5.84
N GLY A 141 -6.32 -4.80 -5.09
CA GLY A 141 -5.80 -3.45 -5.07
C GLY A 141 -6.03 -2.74 -3.74
N ARG A 142 -6.18 -1.42 -3.79
CA ARG A 142 -6.12 -0.55 -2.60
C ARG A 142 -7.11 -0.93 -1.49
N LEU A 143 -8.35 -1.30 -1.82
CA LEU A 143 -9.33 -1.79 -0.84
C LEU A 143 -8.79 -2.96 0.01
N ASP A 144 -8.19 -3.93 -0.67
CA ASP A 144 -7.63 -5.12 -0.04
C ASP A 144 -6.44 -4.73 0.83
N ILE A 145 -5.57 -3.84 0.34
CA ILE A 145 -4.38 -3.41 1.07
C ILE A 145 -4.71 -2.53 2.28
N ASP A 146 -5.61 -1.56 2.14
CA ASP A 146 -6.05 -0.62 3.19
C ASP A 146 -6.65 -1.33 4.41
N SER A 147 -7.32 -2.46 4.18
CA SER A 147 -7.87 -3.30 5.23
C SER A 147 -6.92 -4.42 5.65
N ASN A 148 -5.82 -4.61 4.91
CA ASN A 148 -5.03 -5.83 4.83
C ASN A 148 -5.94 -7.06 4.84
N TYR A 149 -6.86 -7.10 3.88
CA TYR A 149 -7.84 -8.14 3.69
C TYR A 149 -8.72 -8.43 4.93
N GLY A 150 -8.95 -7.40 5.76
CA GLY A 150 -9.64 -7.51 7.05
C GLY A 150 -8.77 -7.97 8.22
N ILE A 151 -7.55 -8.45 7.96
CA ILE A 151 -6.64 -9.00 8.96
C ILE A 151 -6.20 -7.91 9.93
N ARG A 152 -6.08 -6.66 9.47
CA ARG A 152 -5.77 -5.51 10.34
C ARG A 152 -6.71 -5.46 11.54
N LYS A 153 -8.03 -5.47 11.33
CA LYS A 153 -9.01 -5.43 12.43
C LYS A 153 -9.08 -6.74 13.21
N ALA A 154 -8.91 -7.87 12.52
CA ALA A 154 -8.97 -9.21 13.08
C ALA A 154 -7.83 -9.50 14.07
N PHE A 155 -6.64 -8.99 13.75
CA PHE A 155 -5.40 -9.40 14.37
C PHE A 155 -4.73 -8.24 15.11
N LEU A 156 -4.59 -7.07 14.49
CA LEU A 156 -3.75 -6.03 15.09
C LEU A 156 -4.44 -5.36 16.28
N PRO A 157 -3.70 -5.18 17.39
CA PRO A 157 -4.20 -4.46 18.56
C PRO A 157 -4.40 -2.97 18.25
N GLN A 158 -5.26 -2.30 19.04
CA GLN A 158 -5.49 -0.86 18.88
C GLN A 158 -4.85 -0.08 20.02
N GLY A 159 -3.84 0.74 19.69
CA GLY A 159 -3.22 1.66 20.63
C GLY A 159 -4.02 2.94 20.86
N SER A 160 -3.60 3.73 21.86
CA SER A 160 -4.20 5.04 22.16
C SER A 160 -3.91 6.10 21.09
N ARG A 161 -2.84 5.91 20.31
CA ARG A 161 -2.47 6.78 19.21
C ARG A 161 -3.52 6.71 18.11
N ARG A 162 -3.81 7.85 17.50
CA ARG A 162 -4.85 8.01 16.48
C ARG A 162 -4.50 9.13 15.52
N TYR A 163 -5.02 9.04 14.30
CA TYR A 163 -5.05 10.18 13.40
C TYR A 163 -5.88 11.33 14.02
N SER A 164 -5.46 12.57 13.76
CA SER A 164 -6.25 13.76 14.04
C SER A 164 -5.80 14.87 13.08
N PRO A 165 -6.74 15.55 12.38
CA PRO A 165 -6.42 16.51 11.32
C PRO A 165 -5.42 17.61 11.68
N PHE A 166 -5.38 18.02 12.96
CA PHE A 166 -4.51 19.11 13.43
C PHE A 166 -3.28 18.65 14.19
N ARG A 167 -3.11 17.33 14.39
CA ARG A 167 -2.03 16.77 15.21
C ARG A 167 -1.18 15.75 14.49
N GLN A 168 -1.67 15.22 13.38
CA GLN A 168 -0.93 14.26 12.59
C GLN A 168 0.30 14.95 11.96
N PRO A 169 1.53 14.51 12.27
CA PRO A 169 2.72 15.08 11.65
C PRO A 169 2.75 14.77 10.14
N THR A 170 3.21 15.73 9.35
CA THR A 170 3.49 15.48 7.93
C THR A 170 4.82 14.73 7.77
N SER A 171 5.00 14.01 6.67
CA SER A 171 6.27 13.37 6.29
C SER A 171 7.37 14.42 6.23
N GLN A 172 7.08 15.61 5.72
CA GLN A 172 8.04 16.71 5.67
C GLN A 172 8.47 17.18 7.08
N GLN A 173 7.56 17.25 8.06
CA GLN A 173 7.90 17.59 9.44
C GLN A 173 8.81 16.53 10.07
N VAL A 174 8.46 15.25 9.93
CA VAL A 174 9.22 14.13 10.48
C VAL A 174 10.61 14.04 9.82
N LEU A 175 10.70 14.15 8.50
CA LEU A 175 11.97 14.17 7.76
C LEU A 175 12.85 15.32 8.21
N ASN A 176 12.31 16.54 8.30
CA ASN A 176 13.05 17.71 8.79
C ASN A 176 13.60 17.48 10.20
N GLU A 177 12.78 16.99 11.12
CA GLU A 177 13.20 16.74 12.51
C GLU A 177 14.33 15.71 12.58
N LYS A 178 14.14 14.53 11.97
CA LYS A 178 15.09 13.41 12.11
C LYS A 178 16.39 13.62 11.34
N ILE A 179 16.32 14.20 10.14
CA ILE A 179 17.51 14.44 9.32
C ILE A 179 18.31 15.62 9.89
N SER A 180 17.66 16.65 10.47
CA SER A 180 18.38 17.75 11.13
C SER A 180 19.12 17.32 12.39
N ALA A 181 18.68 16.25 13.06
CA ALA A 181 19.31 15.75 14.29
C ALA A 181 20.69 15.10 14.07
N GLY A 182 21.05 14.74 12.83
CA GLY A 182 22.37 14.22 12.49
C GLY A 182 22.33 13.17 11.37
N PRO A 183 23.47 12.49 11.13
CA PRO A 183 23.59 11.44 10.11
C PRO A 183 22.51 10.35 10.26
N ILE A 184 21.84 10.01 9.16
CA ILE A 184 20.77 9.01 9.12
C ILE A 184 20.75 8.27 7.78
N THR A 185 20.33 7.00 7.79
CA THR A 185 20.08 6.18 6.60
C THR A 185 18.59 6.18 6.29
N ILE A 186 18.24 6.32 5.00
CA ILE A 186 16.85 6.32 4.54
C ILE A 186 16.58 5.05 3.73
N PHE A 187 15.47 4.40 4.04
CA PHE A 187 14.91 3.29 3.27
C PHE A 187 13.70 3.83 2.54
N ILE A 188 13.65 3.68 1.22
CA ILE A 188 12.51 4.07 0.39
C ILE A 188 12.00 2.78 -0.24
N ILE A 189 10.87 2.29 0.26
CA ILE A 189 10.22 1.09 -0.23
C ILE A 189 8.85 1.34 -0.86
N GLY A 190 8.42 2.61 -0.90
CA GLY A 190 7.28 3.07 -1.70
C GLY A 190 7.70 4.06 -2.80
N ALA A 191 6.73 4.83 -3.30
CA ALA A 191 7.02 5.92 -4.24
C ALA A 191 7.99 6.98 -3.65
N HIS A 192 8.70 7.72 -4.49
CA HIS A 192 9.80 8.59 -4.03
C HIS A 192 9.34 10.01 -3.65
N THR A 193 8.05 10.31 -3.78
CA THR A 193 7.45 11.66 -3.65
C THR A 193 7.88 12.40 -2.39
N ASN A 194 7.72 11.78 -1.21
CA ASN A 194 8.07 12.38 0.08
C ASN A 194 9.54 12.84 0.12
N ILE A 195 10.46 11.97 -0.30
CA ILE A 195 11.90 12.23 -0.28
C ILE A 195 12.31 13.21 -1.38
N GLY A 196 11.75 13.10 -2.58
CA GLY A 196 11.99 14.04 -3.68
C GLY A 196 11.66 15.48 -3.26
N ILE A 197 10.48 15.70 -2.68
CA ILE A 197 10.07 17.01 -2.14
C ILE A 197 11.01 17.49 -1.03
N PHE A 198 11.37 16.61 -0.10
CA PHE A 198 12.28 16.96 0.99
C PHE A 198 13.63 17.45 0.45
N LEU A 199 14.19 16.76 -0.54
CA LEU A 199 15.50 17.09 -1.13
C LEU A 199 15.47 18.39 -1.92
N MET A 200 14.37 18.67 -2.63
CA MET A 200 14.18 19.92 -3.36
C MET A 200 14.06 21.11 -2.42
N ARG A 201 13.36 20.94 -1.30
CA ARG A 201 13.13 22.00 -0.32
C ARG A 201 14.29 22.22 0.65
N ASN A 202 14.99 21.15 1.04
CA ASN A 202 16.04 21.16 2.05
C ASN A 202 17.40 20.71 1.50
N PRO A 203 17.95 21.35 0.45
CA PRO A 203 19.20 20.90 -0.17
C PRO A 203 20.40 20.92 0.80
N HIS A 204 20.36 21.78 1.82
CA HIS A 204 21.39 21.88 2.85
C HIS A 204 21.42 20.70 3.84
N LEU A 205 20.33 19.92 3.93
CA LEU A 205 20.22 18.75 4.80
C LEU A 205 20.65 17.45 4.11
N LYS A 206 20.89 17.46 2.78
CA LYS A 206 21.38 16.29 2.01
C LYS A 206 22.61 15.65 2.65
N LYS A 207 23.53 16.48 3.16
CA LYS A 207 24.78 16.05 3.83
C LYS A 207 24.57 15.20 5.10
N ASN A 208 23.38 15.24 5.69
CA ASN A 208 23.03 14.44 6.86
C ASN A 208 22.45 13.07 6.47
N ILE A 209 22.19 12.82 5.19
CA ILE A 209 21.75 11.51 4.71
C ILE A 209 23.00 10.72 4.33
N GLN A 210 23.27 9.64 5.05
CA GLN A 210 24.46 8.81 4.85
C GLN A 210 24.35 7.94 3.60
N GLN A 211 23.18 7.34 3.42
CA GLN A 211 22.89 6.38 2.37
C GLN A 211 21.37 6.32 2.16
N ILE A 212 20.95 6.09 0.91
CA ILE A 212 19.56 5.76 0.57
C ILE A 212 19.51 4.33 0.01
N TYR A 213 18.63 3.51 0.57
CA TYR A 213 18.30 2.17 0.05
C TYR A 213 16.94 2.23 -0.61
N VAL A 214 16.85 1.83 -1.88
CA VAL A 214 15.64 1.92 -2.68
C VAL A 214 15.17 0.52 -3.07
N MET A 215 13.93 0.17 -2.73
CA MET A 215 13.20 -0.86 -3.47
C MET A 215 12.53 -0.18 -4.66
N GLY A 216 12.81 -0.67 -5.87
CA GLY A 216 12.11 -0.22 -7.06
C GLY A 216 12.94 -0.31 -8.32
N GLY A 217 12.31 -0.02 -9.45
CA GLY A 217 12.95 -0.06 -10.76
C GLY A 217 13.21 -1.47 -11.29
N GLY A 218 13.70 -1.53 -12.52
CA GLY A 218 14.14 -2.75 -13.20
C GLY A 218 15.13 -2.35 -14.28
N VAL A 219 16.42 -2.62 -14.09
CA VAL A 219 17.50 -2.11 -14.95
C VAL A 219 17.70 -3.03 -16.15
N ARG A 220 17.94 -4.31 -15.89
CA ARG A 220 18.11 -5.39 -16.86
C ARG A 220 17.10 -6.53 -16.58
N SER A 221 16.10 -6.25 -15.76
CA SER A 221 15.05 -7.18 -15.34
C SER A 221 14.36 -7.85 -16.52
N LYS A 222 13.93 -9.09 -16.29
CA LYS A 222 13.03 -9.83 -17.17
C LYS A 222 11.87 -10.33 -16.33
N ASN A 223 10.74 -9.64 -16.41
CA ASN A 223 9.54 -9.93 -15.64
C ASN A 223 9.05 -11.37 -15.93
N PRO A 224 9.10 -12.26 -14.93
CA PRO A 224 8.60 -13.62 -15.05
C PRO A 224 7.11 -13.75 -14.73
N THR A 225 6.51 -12.81 -14.00
CA THR A 225 5.10 -12.79 -13.54
C THR A 225 4.12 -12.89 -14.71
N GLY A 226 4.47 -12.30 -15.86
CA GLY A 226 3.66 -12.35 -17.06
C GLY A 226 3.74 -13.63 -17.88
N CYS A 227 4.45 -14.66 -17.39
CA CYS A 227 4.74 -15.88 -18.14
C CYS A 227 4.02 -17.12 -17.65
N CYS A 228 3.48 -17.85 -18.61
CA CYS A 228 2.93 -19.17 -18.36
C CYS A 228 4.05 -20.22 -18.38
N PRO A 229 4.12 -21.11 -17.36
CA PRO A 229 4.97 -22.29 -17.41
C PRO A 229 4.69 -23.15 -18.64
N ASN A 230 5.69 -23.92 -19.08
CA ASN A 230 5.55 -24.84 -20.23
C ASN A 230 4.41 -25.89 -20.04
N ASN A 231 4.01 -26.16 -18.80
CA ASN A 231 2.94 -27.10 -18.44
C ASN A 231 1.68 -26.41 -17.89
N ALA A 232 1.48 -25.13 -18.16
CA ALA A 232 0.36 -24.38 -17.60
C ALA A 232 -1.01 -24.91 -18.08
N SER A 233 -2.01 -24.82 -17.20
CA SER A 233 -3.42 -25.04 -17.55
C SER A 233 -3.90 -24.02 -18.59
N SER A 234 -5.06 -24.28 -19.22
CA SER A 234 -5.68 -23.37 -20.19
C SER A 234 -6.11 -22.01 -19.61
N SER A 235 -6.06 -21.83 -18.29
CA SER A 235 -6.40 -20.56 -17.61
C SER A 235 -5.26 -19.54 -17.63
N CYS A 236 -4.00 -19.97 -17.83
CA CYS A 236 -2.87 -19.04 -17.90
C CYS A 236 -2.76 -18.43 -19.30
N GLN A 237 -2.81 -17.09 -19.39
CA GLN A 237 -2.53 -16.36 -20.62
C GLN A 237 -1.32 -15.44 -20.42
N PRO A 238 -0.21 -15.63 -21.16
CA PRO A 238 0.97 -14.81 -20.99
C PRO A 238 0.68 -13.38 -21.45
N ARG A 239 1.02 -12.40 -20.63
CA ARG A 239 0.73 -10.98 -20.87
C ARG A 239 1.97 -10.09 -20.88
N GLN A 240 2.90 -10.30 -19.95
CA GLN A 240 4.06 -9.41 -19.71
C GLN A 240 5.41 -10.11 -19.82
N CYS A 241 5.47 -11.30 -20.40
CA CYS A 241 6.69 -12.08 -20.50
C CYS A 241 7.90 -11.29 -20.98
N GLY A 242 8.92 -11.18 -20.13
CA GLY A 242 10.19 -10.55 -20.49
C GLY A 242 10.12 -9.03 -20.65
N ASN A 243 9.07 -8.38 -20.14
CA ASN A 243 9.06 -6.93 -19.93
C ASN A 243 10.03 -6.58 -18.78
N PRO A 244 10.72 -5.42 -18.79
CA PRO A 244 11.56 -5.04 -17.65
C PRO A 244 10.76 -4.70 -16.37
N GLY A 245 9.62 -4.03 -16.54
CA GLY A 245 8.77 -3.52 -15.48
C GLY A 245 7.69 -4.49 -14.98
N ASN A 246 6.93 -4.09 -13.96
CA ASN A 246 5.86 -4.88 -13.32
C ASN A 246 4.45 -4.25 -13.37
N LEU A 247 4.23 -3.17 -14.14
CA LEU A 247 2.92 -2.51 -14.29
C LEU A 247 1.87 -3.39 -14.98
N PHE A 248 1.27 -4.32 -14.23
CA PHE A 248 0.51 -5.40 -14.86
C PHE A 248 -0.82 -4.98 -15.50
N THR A 249 -1.32 -3.80 -15.15
CA THR A 249 -2.55 -3.23 -15.68
C THR A 249 -2.30 -2.36 -16.93
N ASP A 250 -1.08 -1.84 -17.09
CA ASP A 250 -0.73 -0.84 -18.13
C ASP A 250 0.56 -1.15 -18.93
N TYR A 251 1.04 -2.38 -18.85
CA TYR A 251 2.22 -2.84 -19.61
C TYR A 251 2.14 -2.66 -21.14
N THR A 252 0.96 -2.42 -21.70
CA THR A 252 0.80 -2.12 -23.13
C THR A 252 1.28 -0.71 -23.48
N SER A 253 1.16 0.23 -22.56
CA SER A 253 1.61 1.62 -22.69
C SER A 253 3.05 1.72 -22.20
N ASN A 254 3.31 1.16 -21.01
CA ASN A 254 4.60 1.23 -20.33
C ASN A 254 5.04 -0.15 -19.79
N PRO A 255 5.82 -0.90 -20.56
CA PRO A 255 6.35 -2.20 -20.15
C PRO A 255 7.65 -2.10 -19.32
N TYR A 256 8.14 -0.90 -19.04
CA TYR A 256 9.46 -0.67 -18.44
C TYR A 256 9.39 -0.22 -16.98
N GLY A 257 8.33 0.52 -16.62
CA GLY A 257 8.14 1.05 -15.28
C GLY A 257 7.96 -0.05 -14.22
N GLU A 258 8.52 0.21 -13.05
CA GLU A 258 8.20 -0.52 -11.82
C GLU A 258 7.32 0.39 -10.95
N PHE A 259 6.34 -0.15 -10.22
CA PHE A 259 5.32 0.61 -9.49
C PHE A 259 5.85 1.77 -8.63
N ASN A 260 6.89 1.57 -7.83
CA ASN A 260 7.43 2.61 -6.94
C ASN A 260 8.09 3.77 -7.71
N ILE A 261 8.81 3.46 -8.79
CA ILE A 261 9.43 4.49 -9.63
C ILE A 261 8.37 5.16 -10.54
N PHE A 262 7.44 4.38 -11.08
CA PHE A 262 6.34 4.86 -11.94
C PHE A 262 5.34 5.71 -11.17
N GLY A 263 5.15 5.45 -9.86
CA GLY A 263 4.29 6.25 -9.00
C GLY A 263 4.68 7.73 -9.00
N ASP A 264 5.98 8.04 -9.08
CA ASP A 264 6.49 9.42 -9.25
C ASP A 264 7.88 9.45 -9.90
N PRO A 265 7.97 9.39 -11.24
CA PRO A 265 9.25 9.30 -11.95
C PRO A 265 10.14 10.51 -11.71
N PHE A 266 9.55 11.70 -11.56
CA PHE A 266 10.30 12.91 -11.32
C PHE A 266 10.89 12.93 -9.91
N ALA A 267 10.13 12.53 -8.88
CA ALA A 267 10.67 12.40 -7.53
C ALA A 267 11.79 11.36 -7.47
N ALA A 268 11.62 10.21 -8.13
CA ALA A 268 12.67 9.21 -8.21
C ALA A 268 13.93 9.78 -8.88
N TYR A 269 13.79 10.48 -10.01
CA TYR A 269 14.93 11.18 -10.64
C TYR A 269 15.63 12.13 -9.64
N GLN A 270 14.90 12.94 -8.88
CA GLN A 270 15.49 13.85 -7.88
C GLN A 270 16.26 13.10 -6.78
N VAL A 271 15.81 11.91 -6.37
CA VAL A 271 16.50 11.07 -5.38
C VAL A 271 17.79 10.48 -5.94
N PHE A 272 17.72 9.84 -7.12
CA PHE A 272 18.88 9.21 -7.75
C PHE A 272 19.96 10.23 -8.15
N HIS A 273 19.55 11.44 -8.57
CA HIS A 273 20.44 12.54 -8.93
C HIS A 273 20.79 13.48 -7.77
N SER A 274 20.47 13.09 -6.53
CA SER A 274 20.65 13.95 -5.36
C SER A 274 22.12 14.19 -4.97
N GLY A 275 23.03 13.32 -5.44
CA GLY A 275 24.43 13.24 -5.00
C GLY A 275 24.65 12.46 -3.71
N ILE A 276 23.59 11.97 -3.08
CA ILE A 276 23.64 11.05 -1.93
C ILE A 276 23.91 9.64 -2.48
N PRO A 277 24.77 8.82 -1.87
CA PRO A 277 24.97 7.47 -2.36
C PRO A 277 23.69 6.62 -2.21
N VAL A 278 23.35 5.94 -3.30
CA VAL A 278 22.13 5.12 -3.44
C VAL A 278 22.52 3.66 -3.65
N THR A 279 21.82 2.77 -2.95
CA THR A 279 21.78 1.33 -3.27
C THR A 279 20.39 0.98 -3.77
N LEU A 280 20.32 0.40 -4.96
CA LEU A 280 19.09 -0.02 -5.62
C LEU A 280 18.90 -1.52 -5.48
N VAL A 281 17.71 -1.94 -5.06
CA VAL A 281 17.24 -3.32 -5.08
C VAL A 281 16.07 -3.41 -6.06
N PRO A 282 16.35 -3.61 -7.36
CA PRO A 282 15.35 -3.58 -8.40
C PRO A 282 14.75 -4.96 -8.66
N LEU A 283 13.78 -5.00 -9.58
CA LEU A 283 13.17 -6.21 -10.11
C LEU A 283 14.19 -7.23 -10.63
N ASP A 284 15.38 -6.82 -11.05
CA ASP A 284 16.49 -7.72 -11.43
C ASP A 284 16.80 -8.73 -10.31
N ALA A 285 16.90 -8.25 -9.08
CA ALA A 285 17.21 -9.07 -7.93
C ALA A 285 15.95 -9.68 -7.31
N THR A 286 14.87 -8.90 -7.13
CA THR A 286 13.67 -9.39 -6.44
C THR A 286 12.97 -10.50 -7.24
N ASN A 287 12.99 -10.45 -8.58
CA ASN A 287 12.47 -11.53 -9.44
C ASN A 287 13.23 -12.87 -9.27
N THR A 288 14.37 -12.88 -8.58
CA THR A 288 15.15 -14.10 -8.31
C THR A 288 14.89 -14.71 -6.93
N ILE A 289 14.00 -14.09 -6.13
CA ILE A 289 13.57 -14.54 -4.80
C ILE A 289 12.02 -14.59 -4.69
N PRO A 290 11.35 -15.41 -5.53
CA PRO A 290 9.90 -15.61 -5.41
C PRO A 290 9.57 -16.28 -4.09
N ILE A 291 8.45 -15.90 -3.46
CA ILE A 291 7.87 -16.63 -2.33
C ILE A 291 7.39 -17.98 -2.85
N ASN A 292 8.29 -18.96 -2.91
CA ASN A 292 8.01 -20.28 -3.43
C ASN A 292 7.27 -21.16 -2.39
N GLU A 293 6.73 -22.29 -2.84
CA GLU A 293 5.94 -23.19 -1.99
C GLU A 293 6.72 -23.70 -0.77
N ASN A 294 8.02 -23.95 -0.92
CA ASN A 294 8.87 -24.41 0.19
C ASN A 294 9.02 -23.33 1.26
N PHE A 295 9.31 -22.09 0.85
CA PHE A 295 9.37 -20.97 1.78
C PHE A 295 8.01 -20.73 2.44
N PHE A 296 6.91 -20.75 1.68
CA PHE A 296 5.56 -20.55 2.23
C PHE A 296 5.23 -21.59 3.31
N LYS A 297 5.48 -22.88 3.05
CA LYS A 297 5.28 -23.96 4.03
C LYS A 297 6.22 -23.84 5.23
N ALA A 298 7.47 -23.42 5.01
CA ALA A 298 8.39 -23.16 6.11
C ALA A 298 7.90 -22.01 6.98
N PHE A 299 7.39 -20.93 6.38
CA PHE A 299 6.81 -19.82 7.14
C PHE A 299 5.53 -20.27 7.87
N GLU A 300 4.67 -21.10 7.25
CA GLU A 300 3.51 -21.70 7.90
C GLU A 300 3.88 -22.42 9.22
N GLN A 301 5.03 -23.10 9.22
CA GLN A 301 5.51 -23.85 10.38
C GLN A 301 6.28 -23.00 11.40
N ASN A 302 6.75 -21.81 11.02
CA ASN A 302 7.62 -20.95 11.83
C ASN A 302 6.97 -19.58 12.09
N GLN A 303 5.99 -19.57 13.01
CA GLN A 303 5.25 -18.38 13.46
C GLN A 303 5.20 -18.30 14.99
N HIS A 304 6.37 -18.34 15.62
CA HIS A 304 6.54 -18.39 17.07
C HIS A 304 6.27 -17.05 17.77
N THR A 305 6.15 -15.97 17.01
CA THR A 305 5.90 -14.61 17.49
C THR A 305 4.64 -14.02 16.84
N TYR A 306 4.03 -13.01 17.46
CA TYR A 306 2.79 -12.41 16.95
C TYR A 306 2.98 -11.69 15.62
N GLU A 307 4.10 -10.98 15.48
CA GLU A 307 4.48 -10.33 14.23
C GLU A 307 4.70 -11.33 13.09
N ALA A 308 5.29 -12.51 13.36
CA ALA A 308 5.42 -13.57 12.36
C ALA A 308 4.05 -14.13 11.95
N GLN A 309 3.14 -14.31 12.91
CA GLN A 309 1.75 -14.73 12.64
C GLN A 309 1.01 -13.70 11.77
N TYR A 310 1.14 -12.40 12.08
CA TYR A 310 0.52 -11.34 11.30
C TYR A 310 1.06 -11.30 9.86
N CYS A 311 2.38 -11.35 9.69
CA CYS A 311 3.01 -11.42 8.37
C CYS A 311 2.49 -12.63 7.58
N PHE A 312 2.47 -13.82 8.19
CA PHE A 312 2.02 -15.01 7.49
C PHE A 312 0.53 -14.98 7.16
N GLN A 313 -0.34 -14.48 8.05
CA GLN A 313 -1.77 -14.34 7.74
C GLN A 313 -1.99 -13.40 6.55
N SER A 314 -1.27 -12.27 6.51
CA SER A 314 -1.32 -11.32 5.39
C SER A 314 -0.84 -11.99 4.10
N LEU A 315 0.30 -12.68 4.15
CA LEU A 315 0.85 -13.43 3.02
C LEU A 315 -0.10 -14.53 2.51
N LYS A 316 -0.70 -15.28 3.43
CA LYS A 316 -1.66 -16.34 3.11
C LYS A 316 -2.86 -15.76 2.39
N MET A 317 -3.35 -14.61 2.83
CA MET A 317 -4.49 -13.98 2.18
C MET A 317 -4.13 -13.46 0.79
N ALA A 318 -2.99 -12.80 0.61
CA ALA A 318 -2.48 -12.44 -0.71
C ALA A 318 -2.35 -13.67 -1.64
N ARG A 319 -1.91 -14.82 -1.10
CA ARG A 319 -1.87 -16.10 -1.83
C ARG A 319 -3.26 -16.63 -2.17
N ASP A 320 -4.22 -16.50 -1.26
CA ASP A 320 -5.59 -17.01 -1.39
C ASP A 320 -6.46 -16.13 -2.30
N THR A 321 -6.10 -14.86 -2.48
CA THR A 321 -6.78 -13.91 -3.38
C THR A 321 -6.01 -13.62 -4.66
N TRP A 322 -4.86 -14.27 -4.87
CA TRP A 322 -4.07 -14.11 -6.08
C TRP A 322 -4.90 -14.36 -7.34
N PHE A 323 -4.68 -13.57 -8.38
CA PHE A 323 -5.53 -13.54 -9.57
C PHE A 323 -5.44 -14.79 -10.45
N ASP A 324 -4.42 -15.64 -10.24
CA ASP A 324 -4.21 -16.93 -10.91
C ASP A 324 -3.52 -17.97 -10.01
N ASP A 325 -3.23 -19.14 -10.57
CA ASP A 325 -2.55 -20.23 -9.86
C ASP A 325 -1.00 -20.08 -9.80
N GLN A 326 -0.46 -18.91 -10.15
CA GLN A 326 0.99 -18.66 -10.28
C GLN A 326 1.60 -17.90 -9.10
N PHE A 327 0.90 -17.75 -7.97
CA PHE A 327 1.41 -17.03 -6.80
C PHE A 327 2.88 -17.37 -6.45
N TYR A 328 3.21 -18.66 -6.36
CA TYR A 328 4.55 -19.13 -5.96
C TYR A 328 5.67 -18.81 -6.94
N THR A 329 5.34 -18.30 -8.13
CA THR A 329 6.29 -17.89 -9.17
C THR A 329 6.17 -16.41 -9.56
N SER A 330 5.23 -15.67 -8.95
CA SER A 330 4.88 -14.30 -9.34
C SER A 330 4.75 -13.29 -8.19
N TYR A 331 4.75 -13.75 -6.94
CA TYR A 331 4.90 -12.91 -5.74
C TYR A 331 6.33 -13.03 -5.19
N PHE A 332 6.99 -11.92 -4.90
CA PHE A 332 8.43 -11.91 -4.56
C PHE A 332 8.70 -11.25 -3.20
N MET A 333 9.87 -11.51 -2.64
CA MET A 333 10.38 -10.72 -1.53
C MET A 333 10.91 -9.39 -2.06
N TRP A 334 10.06 -8.37 -2.15
CA TRP A 334 10.44 -7.03 -2.59
C TRP A 334 11.06 -6.23 -1.44
N ASP A 335 10.25 -5.62 -0.60
CA ASP A 335 10.70 -4.65 0.41
C ASP A 335 11.51 -5.26 1.54
N SER A 336 11.10 -6.44 1.98
CA SER A 336 11.84 -7.15 3.03
C SER A 336 13.23 -7.54 2.54
N PHE A 337 13.38 -7.99 1.29
CA PHE A 337 14.69 -8.30 0.73
C PHE A 337 15.57 -7.05 0.66
N THR A 338 14.99 -5.90 0.28
CA THR A 338 15.67 -4.61 0.36
C THR A 338 16.17 -4.31 1.77
N SER A 339 15.34 -4.58 2.78
CA SER A 339 15.73 -4.42 4.19
C SER A 339 16.91 -5.31 4.58
N GLY A 340 16.88 -6.58 4.16
CA GLY A 340 17.98 -7.53 4.37
C GLY A 340 19.29 -7.08 3.70
N VAL A 341 19.21 -6.65 2.44
CA VAL A 341 20.37 -6.15 1.68
C VAL A 341 20.98 -4.93 2.38
N ALA A 342 20.14 -3.96 2.77
CA ALA A 342 20.59 -2.76 3.46
C ALA A 342 21.28 -3.07 4.79
N VAL A 343 20.65 -3.91 5.63
CA VAL A 343 21.19 -4.32 6.93
C VAL A 343 22.53 -5.03 6.77
N SER A 344 22.66 -5.95 5.80
CA SER A 344 23.92 -6.63 5.53
C SER A 344 25.05 -5.67 5.14
N ILE A 345 24.75 -4.64 4.33
CA ILE A 345 25.74 -3.61 3.98
C ILE A 345 26.13 -2.80 5.22
N MET A 346 25.17 -2.33 6.02
CA MET A 346 25.44 -1.52 7.22
C MET A 346 26.31 -2.26 8.25
N ARG A 347 26.15 -3.59 8.39
CA ARG A 347 26.99 -4.41 9.28
C ARG A 347 28.45 -4.52 8.85
N THR A 348 28.74 -4.31 7.57
CA THR A 348 30.05 -4.61 6.99
C THR A 348 30.93 -3.36 6.97
N LEU A 349 31.69 -3.14 8.05
CA LEU A 349 32.53 -1.96 8.30
C LEU A 349 33.57 -1.60 7.22
N HIS A 350 33.94 -2.54 6.33
CA HIS A 350 34.98 -2.34 5.32
C HIS A 350 34.60 -2.91 3.95
N ASN A 351 33.41 -2.55 3.50
CA ASN A 351 32.87 -3.06 2.25
C ASN A 351 33.27 -2.22 1.03
N GLN A 352 34.53 -2.28 0.61
CA GLN A 352 35.05 -1.46 -0.50
C GLN A 352 34.36 -1.76 -1.84
N ASN A 353 33.80 -2.96 -2.02
CA ASN A 353 33.19 -3.42 -3.28
C ASN A 353 31.66 -3.59 -3.20
N GLY A 354 31.02 -3.26 -2.08
CA GLY A 354 29.58 -3.42 -1.92
C GLY A 354 29.13 -4.88 -1.80
N GLU A 355 29.96 -5.78 -1.27
CA GLU A 355 29.62 -7.17 -0.94
C GLU A 355 28.35 -7.26 -0.08
N ASN A 356 27.56 -8.31 -0.26
CA ASN A 356 26.33 -8.49 0.49
C ASN A 356 26.13 -9.95 0.85
N GLU A 357 25.59 -10.25 2.02
CA GLU A 357 25.32 -11.64 2.45
C GLU A 357 24.24 -12.30 1.60
N PHE A 358 23.28 -11.52 1.12
CA PHE A 358 22.04 -12.01 0.51
C PHE A 358 21.94 -11.73 -0.99
N ALA A 359 22.72 -10.80 -1.53
CA ALA A 359 22.65 -10.38 -2.93
C ALA A 359 24.02 -10.36 -3.63
N GLU A 360 24.01 -10.60 -4.93
CA GLU A 360 25.07 -10.19 -5.85
C GLU A 360 24.90 -8.70 -6.16
N MET A 361 25.99 -7.95 -6.11
CA MET A 361 25.96 -6.49 -6.21
C MET A 361 26.89 -6.02 -7.32
N GLU A 362 26.46 -5.02 -8.09
CA GLU A 362 27.19 -4.45 -9.22
C GLU A 362 27.02 -2.93 -9.23
N TYR A 363 28.09 -2.17 -9.47
CA TYR A 363 27.93 -0.74 -9.75
C TYR A 363 27.50 -0.54 -11.20
N MET A 364 26.36 0.14 -11.40
CA MET A 364 25.82 0.47 -12.71
C MET A 364 25.68 1.97 -12.87
N ASN A 365 25.77 2.43 -14.12
CA ASN A 365 25.51 3.82 -14.50
C ASN A 365 24.07 3.90 -15.02
N ILE A 366 23.18 4.48 -14.22
CA ILE A 366 21.74 4.49 -14.52
C ILE A 366 21.17 5.91 -14.50
N THR A 367 19.97 6.08 -15.02
CA THR A 367 19.13 7.26 -14.82
C THR A 367 17.66 6.83 -14.68
N VAL A 368 16.80 7.74 -14.25
CA VAL A 368 15.34 7.52 -14.23
C VAL A 368 14.73 8.28 -15.39
N VAL A 369 14.02 7.58 -16.28
CA VAL A 369 13.32 8.21 -17.39
C VAL A 369 12.05 8.90 -16.86
N THR A 370 12.01 10.23 -16.97
CA THR A 370 10.87 11.04 -16.48
C THR A 370 9.90 11.46 -17.57
N SER A 371 10.34 11.41 -18.83
CA SER A 371 9.55 11.78 -20.01
C SER A 371 10.14 11.10 -21.25
N ASN A 372 9.36 11.05 -22.34
CA ASN A 372 9.68 10.25 -23.51
C ASN A 372 10.04 11.12 -24.72
N GLU A 373 11.01 10.67 -25.51
CA GLU A 373 11.40 11.33 -26.75
C GLU A 373 10.26 11.41 -27.78
N PRO A 374 10.24 12.46 -28.62
CA PRO A 374 11.25 13.54 -28.71
C PRO A 374 11.12 14.59 -27.59
N TYR A 375 12.25 15.08 -27.08
CA TYR A 375 12.29 16.17 -26.09
C TYR A 375 12.02 17.52 -26.74
N GLY A 376 11.49 18.47 -25.94
CA GLY A 376 11.15 19.83 -26.37
C GLY A 376 9.80 19.95 -27.08
N ILE A 377 8.98 18.91 -27.03
CA ILE A 377 7.62 18.94 -27.59
C ILE A 377 6.65 19.59 -26.59
N ASN A 378 5.59 20.18 -27.15
CA ASN A 378 4.46 20.71 -26.40
C ASN A 378 3.19 20.09 -26.99
N ASP A 379 2.76 18.99 -26.38
CA ASP A 379 1.61 18.19 -26.80
C ASP A 379 0.51 18.15 -25.71
N GLY A 380 0.66 18.92 -24.63
CA GLY A 380 -0.29 18.97 -23.52
C GLY A 380 -0.12 17.85 -22.49
N SER A 381 0.85 16.95 -22.67
CA SER A 381 1.07 15.80 -21.79
C SER A 381 1.90 16.10 -20.55
N ASN A 382 2.73 17.16 -20.58
CA ASN A 382 3.81 17.45 -19.65
C ASN A 382 3.58 18.79 -18.91
N PRO A 383 2.97 18.74 -17.71
CA PRO A 383 2.66 19.91 -16.89
C PRO A 383 3.86 20.77 -16.49
N PHE A 384 5.10 20.32 -16.66
CA PHE A 384 6.27 21.15 -16.40
C PHE A 384 6.52 22.20 -17.49
N PHE A 385 6.07 21.97 -18.72
CA PHE A 385 6.36 22.81 -19.88
C PHE A 385 5.12 23.39 -20.54
N ASP A 386 4.01 22.65 -20.55
CA ASP A 386 2.80 23.03 -21.28
C ASP A 386 2.18 24.32 -20.73
N ASP A 387 1.70 25.18 -21.63
CA ASP A 387 1.12 26.51 -21.35
C ASP A 387 1.96 27.44 -20.45
N ARG A 388 3.29 27.22 -20.40
CA ARG A 388 4.21 27.97 -19.52
C ARG A 388 5.25 28.77 -20.30
N LYS A 389 5.46 30.03 -19.87
CA LYS A 389 6.57 30.86 -20.37
C LYS A 389 7.93 30.36 -19.87
N VAL A 390 7.98 30.03 -18.58
CA VAL A 390 9.14 29.49 -17.87
C VAL A 390 8.75 28.10 -17.35
N PRO A 391 9.52 27.05 -17.67
CA PRO A 391 9.24 25.70 -17.19
C PRO A 391 9.20 25.64 -15.66
N LYS A 392 8.32 24.80 -15.12
CA LYS A 392 8.24 24.53 -13.68
C LYS A 392 9.60 23.99 -13.20
N PHE A 393 10.00 24.36 -11.99
CA PHE A 393 11.31 23.99 -11.41
C PHE A 393 12.53 24.49 -12.20
N ASN A 394 12.35 25.45 -13.11
CA ASN A 394 13.40 25.97 -14.01
C ASN A 394 14.07 24.88 -14.86
N LEU A 395 13.32 23.85 -15.26
CA LEU A 395 13.83 22.78 -16.10
C LEU A 395 14.21 23.27 -17.50
N GLU A 396 15.17 22.60 -18.13
CA GLU A 396 15.63 22.92 -19.49
C GLU A 396 14.59 22.53 -20.54
N LYS A 397 14.26 23.46 -21.45
CA LYS A 397 13.20 23.27 -22.47
C LYS A 397 13.49 22.14 -23.46
N GLU A 398 14.75 21.81 -23.70
CA GLU A 398 15.15 20.71 -24.59
C GLU A 398 15.86 19.59 -23.82
N GLY A 399 15.74 19.58 -22.49
CA GLY A 399 16.37 18.58 -21.63
C GLY A 399 15.55 17.29 -21.51
N VAL A 400 16.10 16.32 -20.76
CA VAL A 400 15.52 14.97 -20.58
C VAL A 400 14.14 14.94 -19.92
N HIS A 401 13.68 16.07 -19.38
CA HIS A 401 12.37 16.21 -18.76
C HIS A 401 11.30 16.77 -19.68
N SER A 402 11.65 17.27 -20.87
CA SER A 402 10.75 18.04 -21.75
C SER A 402 10.08 17.22 -22.85
N GLY A 403 10.03 15.90 -22.69
CA GLY A 403 9.36 14.99 -23.60
C GLY A 403 7.90 14.77 -23.23
N HIS A 404 7.28 13.80 -23.90
CA HIS A 404 5.92 13.35 -23.59
C HIS A 404 5.89 12.65 -22.23
N VAL A 405 4.97 13.03 -21.35
CA VAL A 405 4.74 12.35 -20.07
C VAL A 405 3.44 11.59 -20.18
N GLN A 406 3.47 10.28 -19.95
CA GLN A 406 2.31 9.43 -20.13
C GLN A 406 1.07 10.01 -19.42
N THR A 407 -0.06 10.14 -20.10
CA THR A 407 -1.24 10.89 -19.62
C THR A 407 -2.28 10.06 -18.88
N GLY A 408 -2.19 8.74 -18.93
CA GLY A 408 -3.03 7.80 -18.19
C GLY A 408 -2.91 6.38 -18.72
N LEU A 409 -3.86 5.53 -18.35
CA LEU A 409 -3.99 4.20 -18.95
C LEU A 409 -4.24 4.32 -20.46
N ARG A 410 -3.59 3.46 -21.23
CA ARG A 410 -3.78 3.35 -22.69
C ARG A 410 -3.51 4.65 -23.46
N ASP A 411 -2.55 5.43 -23.01
CA ASP A 411 -2.14 6.65 -23.72
C ASP A 411 -1.84 6.35 -25.20
N PRO A 412 -2.52 7.00 -26.16
CA PRO A 412 -2.31 6.77 -27.59
C PRO A 412 -0.89 7.02 -28.07
N PHE A 413 -0.15 7.94 -27.44
CA PHE A 413 1.26 8.17 -27.74
C PHE A 413 2.11 6.97 -27.33
N CYS A 414 1.79 6.34 -26.21
CA CYS A 414 2.52 5.22 -25.66
C CYS A 414 2.24 3.89 -26.38
N ILE A 415 1.07 3.74 -27.00
CA ILE A 415 0.67 2.50 -27.68
C ILE A 415 1.33 2.38 -29.05
N VAL A 416 1.93 1.21 -29.30
CA VAL A 416 2.53 0.85 -30.60
C VAL A 416 1.74 -0.30 -31.21
N GLN A 417 1.27 -0.14 -32.46
CA GLN A 417 0.56 -1.21 -33.18
C GLN A 417 1.46 -2.45 -33.36
N ASN A 418 0.97 -3.62 -32.94
CA ASN A 418 1.69 -4.91 -33.01
C ASN A 418 3.08 -4.88 -32.34
N GLY A 419 3.28 -4.02 -31.35
CA GLY A 419 4.56 -3.83 -30.68
C GLY A 419 4.44 -3.71 -29.16
N ARG A 420 5.60 -3.59 -28.52
CA ARG A 420 5.74 -3.27 -27.11
C ARG A 420 5.50 -1.75 -26.94
N GLY A 421 4.81 -1.35 -25.86
CA GLY A 421 4.59 0.07 -25.54
C GLY A 421 5.89 0.87 -25.55
N ARG A 422 5.81 2.12 -26.01
CA ARG A 422 6.99 2.98 -26.19
C ARG A 422 7.28 3.91 -25.01
N CYS A 423 6.31 4.11 -24.11
CA CYS A 423 6.55 4.95 -22.93
C CYS A 423 7.41 4.22 -21.91
N LYS A 424 8.28 4.99 -21.27
CA LYS A 424 9.32 4.56 -20.34
C LYS A 424 9.28 5.37 -19.04
N ASP A 425 8.20 6.09 -18.74
CA ASP A 425 8.02 6.80 -17.47
C ASP A 425 8.39 5.85 -16.31
N GLY A 426 9.32 6.27 -15.45
CA GLY A 426 9.80 5.50 -14.32
C GLY A 426 10.71 4.31 -14.66
N TYR A 427 11.21 4.20 -15.88
CA TYR A 427 12.24 3.21 -16.21
C TYR A 427 13.59 3.61 -15.62
N THR A 428 14.20 2.71 -14.86
CA THR A 428 15.60 2.84 -14.40
C THR A 428 16.53 2.37 -15.51
N GLU A 429 16.87 3.25 -16.44
CA GLU A 429 17.62 2.92 -17.64
C GLU A 429 19.13 2.96 -17.41
N GLU A 430 19.83 1.92 -17.83
CA GLU A 430 21.29 1.95 -17.90
C GLU A 430 21.75 2.82 -19.07
N VAL A 431 22.58 3.83 -18.78
CA VAL A 431 22.97 4.86 -19.75
C VAL A 431 24.47 5.15 -19.68
N THR A 432 25.01 5.61 -20.81
CA THR A 432 26.41 6.07 -20.93
C THR A 432 26.54 7.58 -21.12
N SER A 433 25.41 8.30 -21.06
CA SER A 433 25.38 9.75 -21.20
C SER A 433 25.99 10.46 -19.99
N SER A 434 26.16 11.79 -20.11
CA SER A 434 26.58 12.65 -18.99
C SER A 434 25.64 12.60 -17.80
N ASP A 435 24.37 12.24 -18.03
CA ASP A 435 23.31 12.23 -17.03
C ASP A 435 23.24 10.88 -16.29
N ALA A 436 24.26 10.03 -16.43
CA ALA A 436 24.33 8.78 -15.72
C ALA A 436 24.77 9.00 -14.26
N VAL A 437 24.06 8.40 -13.32
CA VAL A 437 24.47 8.31 -11.92
C VAL A 437 24.97 6.92 -11.60
N ARG A 438 26.11 6.84 -10.89
CA ARG A 438 26.71 5.57 -10.49
C ARG A 438 26.04 5.07 -9.21
N VAL A 439 25.33 3.95 -9.32
CA VAL A 439 24.51 3.36 -8.25
C VAL A 439 24.98 1.94 -7.97
N LEU A 440 24.96 1.52 -6.69
CA LEU A 440 25.19 0.13 -6.33
C LEU A 440 23.87 -0.64 -6.50
N VAL A 441 23.84 -1.62 -7.39
CA VAL A 441 22.62 -2.34 -7.78
C VAL A 441 22.71 -3.80 -7.37
N ALA A 442 21.67 -4.30 -6.68
CA ALA A 442 21.50 -5.73 -6.47
C ALA A 442 21.06 -6.38 -7.79
N THR A 443 21.75 -7.42 -8.25
CA THR A 443 21.48 -8.06 -9.54
C THR A 443 20.82 -9.43 -9.40
N ARG A 444 20.99 -10.10 -8.25
CA ARG A 444 20.47 -11.44 -7.99
C ARG A 444 20.50 -11.75 -6.49
N ALA A 445 19.48 -12.45 -6.00
CA ALA A 445 19.49 -13.04 -4.66
C ALA A 445 20.39 -14.30 -4.62
N LYS A 446 21.27 -14.36 -3.63
CA LYS A 446 22.22 -15.45 -3.45
C LYS A 446 21.52 -16.76 -3.03
N PRO A 447 21.98 -17.91 -3.55
CA PRO A 447 21.48 -19.20 -3.11
C PRO A 447 21.81 -19.41 -1.62
N ASN A 448 21.02 -20.26 -0.96
CA ASN A 448 21.37 -20.69 0.39
C ASN A 448 22.70 -21.48 0.37
N PRO A 449 23.69 -21.13 1.21
CA PRO A 449 24.96 -21.86 1.25
C PRO A 449 24.81 -23.32 1.70
N ASP A 450 23.74 -23.65 2.45
CA ASP A 450 23.40 -25.04 2.76
C ASP A 450 22.58 -25.65 1.62
N SER A 451 23.24 -26.48 0.80
CA SER A 451 22.61 -27.17 -0.34
C SER A 451 21.54 -28.19 0.07
N ASN A 452 21.45 -28.57 1.35
CA ASN A 452 20.44 -29.50 1.87
C ASN A 452 19.21 -28.78 2.44
N SER A 453 19.26 -27.45 2.58
CA SER A 453 18.14 -26.66 3.08
C SER A 453 16.99 -26.62 2.06
N ILE A 454 15.75 -26.77 2.53
CA ILE A 454 14.55 -26.58 1.71
C ILE A 454 14.34 -25.12 1.28
N LEU A 455 14.93 -24.19 2.04
CA LEU A 455 14.97 -22.75 1.71
C LEU A 455 16.15 -22.52 0.79
N ASP A 456 15.88 -22.18 -0.47
CA ASP A 456 16.87 -22.12 -1.57
C ASP A 456 17.56 -20.75 -1.71
N ARG A 457 17.16 -19.75 -0.92
CA ARG A 457 17.82 -18.43 -0.84
C ARG A 457 18.35 -18.17 0.55
N ALA A 458 19.52 -17.54 0.62
CA ALA A 458 20.16 -17.19 1.90
C ALA A 458 19.27 -16.27 2.75
N TYR A 459 18.58 -15.33 2.10
CA TYR A 459 17.71 -14.38 2.80
C TYR A 459 16.50 -15.02 3.46
N PHE A 460 15.90 -16.05 2.88
CA PHE A 460 14.72 -16.72 3.47
C PHE A 460 14.97 -17.21 4.89
N LYS A 461 16.16 -17.78 5.12
CA LYS A 461 16.56 -18.23 6.45
C LYS A 461 16.70 -17.05 7.41
N SER A 462 17.45 -16.02 7.00
CA SER A 462 17.63 -14.79 7.79
C SER A 462 16.30 -14.14 8.16
N PHE A 463 15.37 -14.02 7.21
CA PHE A 463 14.06 -13.44 7.41
C PHE A 463 13.23 -14.23 8.45
N LEU A 464 13.13 -15.55 8.31
CA LEU A 464 12.41 -16.39 9.27
C LEU A 464 13.06 -16.37 10.65
N ASP A 465 14.39 -16.43 10.72
CA ASP A 465 15.14 -16.40 11.98
C ASP A 465 14.90 -15.07 12.73
N VAL A 466 14.94 -13.93 12.02
CA VAL A 466 14.73 -12.59 12.62
C VAL A 466 13.29 -12.42 13.10
N LEU A 467 12.28 -12.73 12.28
CA LEU A 467 10.88 -12.57 12.68
C LEU A 467 10.51 -13.47 13.87
N ASN A 468 11.03 -14.69 13.91
CA ASN A 468 10.73 -15.64 14.98
C ASN A 468 11.60 -15.49 16.23
N HIS A 469 12.60 -14.60 16.21
CA HIS A 469 13.48 -14.39 17.34
C HIS A 469 12.68 -13.94 18.59
N PRO A 470 12.90 -14.47 19.80
CA PRO A 470 12.06 -14.13 20.97
C PRO A 470 12.28 -12.70 21.50
N HIS A 471 13.41 -12.06 21.16
CA HIS A 471 13.65 -10.67 21.56
C HIS A 471 12.86 -9.69 20.70
N GLN A 472 12.45 -8.57 21.32
CA GLN A 472 11.66 -7.52 20.66
C GLN A 472 10.38 -8.06 19.98
N THR A 473 9.81 -9.12 20.55
CA THR A 473 8.53 -9.66 20.06
C THR A 473 7.39 -8.73 20.42
N GLY A 474 6.36 -8.72 19.57
CA GLY A 474 5.15 -7.95 19.80
C GLY A 474 4.47 -8.33 21.12
N ARG A 475 3.85 -7.34 21.76
CA ARG A 475 2.97 -7.52 22.90
C ARG A 475 1.57 -7.77 22.39
N PHE A 476 0.98 -8.89 22.81
CA PHE A 476 -0.38 -9.23 22.42
C PHE A 476 -1.22 -9.56 23.64
N ASN A 477 -2.21 -8.73 23.90
CA ASN A 477 -3.22 -9.03 24.91
C ASN A 477 -4.56 -8.42 24.52
N PHE A 478 -5.28 -9.14 23.66
CA PHE A 478 -6.64 -8.78 23.28
C PHE A 478 -7.57 -8.59 24.49
N THR A 479 -7.41 -9.39 25.53
CA THR A 479 -8.26 -9.37 26.73
C THR A 479 -8.10 -8.10 27.57
N MET A 480 -6.90 -7.51 27.58
CA MET A 480 -6.66 -6.22 28.25
C MET A 480 -7.03 -5.01 27.38
N GLN A 481 -6.96 -5.14 26.05
CA GLN A 481 -7.21 -4.03 25.12
C GLN A 481 -8.68 -3.79 24.81
N PHE A 482 -9.48 -4.86 24.80
CA PHE A 482 -10.93 -4.75 24.65
C PHE A 482 -11.62 -5.57 25.73
N PRO A 483 -11.80 -5.01 26.94
CA PRO A 483 -12.49 -5.69 28.04
C PRO A 483 -13.91 -6.18 27.68
N HIS A 484 -14.47 -5.62 26.60
CA HIS A 484 -15.81 -5.91 26.10
C HIS A 484 -15.83 -6.49 24.68
N TYR A 485 -14.67 -6.76 24.06
CA TYR A 485 -14.68 -7.45 22.76
C TYR A 485 -15.20 -8.87 22.96
N LYS A 486 -16.25 -9.16 22.22
CA LYS A 486 -16.85 -10.48 22.12
C LYS A 486 -17.18 -10.68 20.66
N GLU A 487 -16.87 -11.85 20.12
CA GLU A 487 -17.34 -12.27 18.81
C GLU A 487 -18.84 -12.61 18.88
N VAL A 488 -19.65 -11.60 19.16
CA VAL A 488 -21.09 -11.72 19.35
C VAL A 488 -21.76 -10.70 18.44
N PHE A 489 -22.69 -11.17 17.63
CA PHE A 489 -23.54 -10.30 16.84
C PHE A 489 -24.69 -9.77 17.70
N TYR A 490 -24.88 -8.46 17.69
CA TYR A 490 -26.03 -7.82 18.34
C TYR A 490 -27.16 -7.65 17.32
N LYS A 491 -28.18 -8.51 17.44
CA LYS A 491 -29.37 -8.47 16.60
C LYS A 491 -30.61 -8.24 17.48
N PRO A 492 -31.51 -7.31 17.13
CA PRO A 492 -32.71 -7.06 17.91
C PRO A 492 -33.73 -8.20 17.72
N ASP A 493 -34.37 -8.62 18.81
CA ASP A 493 -35.60 -9.41 18.71
C ASP A 493 -36.79 -8.48 18.45
N LEU A 494 -37.26 -8.48 17.21
CA LEU A 494 -38.38 -7.65 16.78
C LEU A 494 -39.75 -8.31 17.06
N GLY A 495 -39.77 -9.57 17.49
CA GLY A 495 -40.99 -10.30 17.88
C GLY A 495 -42.16 -10.13 16.90
N THR A 496 -43.32 -9.71 17.42
CA THR A 496 -44.54 -9.44 16.63
C THR A 496 -44.70 -7.97 16.25
N LYS A 497 -43.65 -7.14 16.36
CA LYS A 497 -43.75 -5.72 16.03
C LYS A 497 -44.10 -5.56 14.56
N ARG A 498 -45.05 -4.68 14.27
CA ARG A 498 -45.36 -4.29 12.90
C ARG A 498 -44.21 -3.47 12.36
N LEU A 499 -43.53 -3.98 11.34
CA LEU A 499 -42.43 -3.27 10.69
C LEU A 499 -42.97 -2.10 9.86
N GLY A 500 -42.26 -0.97 9.91
CA GLY A 500 -42.56 0.23 9.16
C GLY A 500 -42.23 0.11 7.67
N LYS A 501 -42.11 1.26 7.00
CA LYS A 501 -41.76 1.29 5.57
C LYS A 501 -40.38 0.67 5.36
N PRO A 502 -40.21 -0.30 4.44
CA PRO A 502 -38.90 -0.88 4.15
C PRO A 502 -38.04 0.16 3.42
N VAL A 503 -36.89 0.47 4.00
CA VAL A 503 -35.93 1.47 3.48
C VAL A 503 -34.59 0.81 3.20
N VAL A 504 -34.01 1.11 2.04
CA VAL A 504 -32.60 0.86 1.73
C VAL A 504 -31.89 2.20 1.74
N PHE A 505 -30.76 2.31 2.45
CA PHE A 505 -29.96 3.53 2.51
C PHE A 505 -28.69 3.37 1.67
N ASP A 506 -28.56 4.13 0.59
CA ASP A 506 -27.36 4.21 -0.25
C ASP A 506 -26.55 5.43 0.17
N MET A 507 -25.29 5.24 0.55
CA MET A 507 -24.45 6.28 1.13
C MET A 507 -23.00 6.24 0.64
N ASP A 508 -22.30 7.38 0.62
CA ASP A 508 -20.88 7.48 0.24
C ASP A 508 -19.91 7.66 1.42
N MET A 509 -20.36 7.29 2.62
CA MET A 509 -19.55 7.19 3.85
C MET A 509 -18.86 8.51 4.26
N SER A 510 -19.45 9.65 3.89
CA SER A 510 -19.07 10.95 4.44
C SER A 510 -19.46 11.07 5.92
N ALA A 511 -18.89 12.06 6.61
CA ALA A 511 -19.33 12.43 7.96
C ALA A 511 -20.85 12.72 8.04
N GLY A 512 -21.43 13.30 6.99
CA GLY A 512 -22.87 13.56 6.90
C GLY A 512 -23.70 12.27 6.84
N ASP A 513 -23.21 11.25 6.14
CA ASP A 513 -23.91 9.98 6.02
C ASP A 513 -23.90 9.19 7.32
N PHE A 514 -22.80 9.24 8.07
CA PHE A 514 -22.75 8.61 9.38
C PHE A 514 -23.77 9.24 10.33
N LEU A 515 -23.96 10.57 10.31
CA LEU A 515 -25.01 11.25 11.07
C LEU A 515 -26.42 10.84 10.60
N ALA A 516 -26.63 10.74 9.28
CA ALA A 516 -27.89 10.27 8.72
C ALA A 516 -28.19 8.82 9.14
N LEU A 517 -27.18 7.94 9.11
CA LEU A 517 -27.29 6.56 9.55
C LEU A 517 -27.66 6.48 11.03
N PHE A 518 -27.01 7.26 11.90
CA PHE A 518 -27.39 7.33 13.31
C PHE A 518 -28.84 7.73 13.50
N TYR A 519 -29.29 8.74 12.78
CA TYR A 519 -30.67 9.18 12.83
C TYR A 519 -31.61 8.05 12.42
N LEU A 520 -31.37 7.40 11.28
CA LEU A 520 -32.18 6.28 10.78
C LEU A 520 -32.24 5.10 11.76
N LEU A 521 -31.11 4.76 12.39
CA LEU A 521 -31.04 3.69 13.40
C LEU A 521 -31.77 4.04 14.71
N LYS A 522 -32.01 5.33 14.98
CA LYS A 522 -32.80 5.81 16.13
C LYS A 522 -34.29 5.98 15.81
N VAL A 523 -34.68 6.06 14.54
CA VAL A 523 -36.09 6.08 14.15
C VAL A 523 -36.75 4.75 14.56
N PRO A 524 -37.94 4.77 15.19
CA PRO A 524 -38.65 3.53 15.54
C PRO A 524 -38.83 2.61 14.33
N VAL A 525 -38.56 1.31 14.53
CA VAL A 525 -38.66 0.26 13.49
C VAL A 525 -40.07 0.12 12.93
N GLU A 526 -41.08 0.55 13.69
CA GLU A 526 -42.49 0.60 13.32
C GLU A 526 -42.80 1.73 12.31
N ILE A 527 -41.91 2.71 12.16
CA ILE A 527 -42.01 3.82 11.20
C ILE A 527 -41.11 3.54 10.00
N ILE A 528 -39.82 3.29 10.23
CA ILE A 528 -38.82 2.97 9.21
C ILE A 528 -38.18 1.63 9.54
N ASN A 529 -38.30 0.68 8.63
CA ASN A 529 -37.57 -0.57 8.68
C ASN A 529 -36.36 -0.49 7.75
N LEU A 530 -35.21 -0.08 8.30
CA LEU A 530 -33.95 -0.06 7.54
C LEU A 530 -33.54 -1.51 7.23
N LYS A 531 -33.74 -1.91 5.98
CA LYS A 531 -33.55 -3.26 5.45
C LYS A 531 -32.12 -3.55 5.05
N ALA A 532 -31.40 -2.53 4.55
CA ALA A 532 -30.01 -2.66 4.14
C ALA A 532 -29.35 -1.30 3.98
N ILE A 533 -28.02 -1.34 3.95
CA ILE A 533 -27.16 -0.23 3.58
C ILE A 533 -26.41 -0.63 2.31
N ILE A 534 -26.32 0.29 1.36
CA ILE A 534 -25.44 0.20 0.20
C ILE A 534 -24.37 1.27 0.39
N VAL A 535 -23.11 0.86 0.25
CA VAL A 535 -21.95 1.74 0.34
C VAL A 535 -21.45 2.01 -1.06
N SER A 536 -21.39 3.27 -1.46
CA SER A 536 -20.93 3.72 -2.77
C SER A 536 -19.53 4.36 -2.63
N PRO A 537 -18.43 3.61 -2.85
CA PRO A 537 -17.06 4.04 -2.53
C PRO A 537 -16.42 4.95 -3.60
N ILE A 538 -17.25 5.78 -4.23
CA ILE A 538 -16.85 6.72 -5.30
C ILE A 538 -17.18 8.17 -4.92
N GLY A 539 -17.45 8.41 -3.65
CA GLY A 539 -17.72 9.71 -3.06
C GLY A 539 -16.65 10.08 -2.04
N TRP A 540 -17.07 10.57 -0.88
CA TRP A 540 -16.17 11.19 0.12
C TRP A 540 -15.22 10.27 0.87
N ALA A 541 -15.38 8.95 0.78
CA ALA A 541 -14.49 7.98 1.42
C ALA A 541 -14.18 6.78 0.51
N ASN A 542 -13.03 6.17 0.75
CA ASN A 542 -12.58 4.97 0.04
C ASN A 542 -13.33 3.71 0.50
N ALA A 543 -13.29 2.66 -0.31
CA ALA A 543 -14.05 1.43 -0.08
C ALA A 543 -13.76 0.75 1.26
N ALA A 544 -12.53 0.84 1.75
CA ALA A 544 -12.13 0.22 3.01
C ALA A 544 -12.82 0.85 4.23
N SER A 545 -13.43 2.03 4.10
CA SER A 545 -14.25 2.67 5.13
C SER A 545 -15.55 1.91 5.46
N ILE A 546 -15.89 0.87 4.68
CA ILE A 546 -17.01 -0.04 5.01
C ILE A 546 -16.86 -0.67 6.41
N ASP A 547 -15.64 -0.88 6.86
CA ASP A 547 -15.32 -1.36 8.20
C ASP A 547 -15.87 -0.45 9.31
N ILE A 548 -15.95 0.87 9.06
CA ILE A 548 -16.53 1.84 10.00
C ILE A 548 -18.05 1.66 10.07
N VAL A 549 -18.70 1.37 8.95
CA VAL A 549 -20.15 1.10 8.91
C VAL A 549 -20.49 -0.11 9.79
N TYR A 550 -19.65 -1.14 9.80
CA TYR A 550 -19.82 -2.30 10.68
C TYR A 550 -19.70 -1.96 12.16
N ASP A 551 -18.71 -1.15 12.54
CA ASP A 551 -18.54 -0.73 13.93
C ASP A 551 -19.74 0.12 14.42
N LEU A 552 -20.27 0.98 13.54
CA LEU A 552 -21.47 1.80 13.84
C LEU A 552 -22.72 0.95 14.05
N LEU A 553 -22.97 -0.03 13.17
CA LEU A 553 -24.09 -0.95 13.30
C LEU A 553 -23.97 -1.77 14.59
N HIS A 554 -22.76 -2.24 14.88
CA HIS A 554 -22.48 -3.00 16.08
C HIS A 554 -22.73 -2.19 17.36
N MET A 555 -22.26 -0.93 17.39
CA MET A 555 -22.53 0.01 18.49
C MET A 555 -24.03 0.24 18.71
N MET A 556 -24.81 0.23 17.63
CA MET A 556 -26.24 0.45 17.65
C MET A 556 -27.07 -0.83 17.87
N GLY A 557 -26.42 -1.99 18.02
CA GLY A 557 -27.07 -3.28 18.22
C GLY A 557 -27.88 -3.74 16.99
N ARG A 558 -27.40 -3.38 15.79
CA ARG A 558 -28.08 -3.61 14.51
C ARG A 558 -27.21 -4.39 13.51
N ASP A 559 -26.49 -5.40 14.01
CA ASP A 559 -25.73 -6.33 13.15
C ASP A 559 -26.63 -7.19 12.25
N ASP A 560 -27.95 -7.11 12.39
CA ASP A 560 -28.94 -7.70 11.48
C ASP A 560 -28.99 -7.01 10.11
N ILE A 561 -28.51 -5.77 10.00
CA ILE A 561 -28.59 -5.00 8.75
C ILE A 561 -27.44 -5.41 7.81
N PRO A 562 -27.75 -5.97 6.63
CA PRO A 562 -26.74 -6.25 5.62
C PRO A 562 -26.19 -4.95 5.01
N VAL A 563 -24.89 -4.98 4.68
CA VAL A 563 -24.19 -3.87 4.01
C VAL A 563 -23.62 -4.39 2.71
N GLY A 564 -24.01 -3.78 1.59
CA GLY A 564 -23.52 -4.13 0.26
C GLY A 564 -22.49 -3.13 -0.22
N LEU A 565 -21.34 -3.60 -0.71
CA LEU A 565 -20.32 -2.77 -1.33
C LEU A 565 -20.67 -2.53 -2.81
N GLY A 566 -20.81 -1.26 -3.18
CA GLY A 566 -21.00 -0.80 -4.54
C GLY A 566 -19.68 -0.77 -5.32
N ASP A 567 -19.77 -0.36 -6.58
CA ASP A 567 -18.57 -0.29 -7.43
C ASP A 567 -17.64 0.86 -7.07
N VAL A 568 -16.35 0.61 -7.29
CA VAL A 568 -15.25 1.57 -7.09
C VAL A 568 -15.05 2.53 -8.26
N PHE A 569 -15.87 2.43 -9.31
CA PHE A 569 -15.88 3.36 -10.44
C PHE A 569 -17.29 3.83 -10.75
N ALA A 570 -17.42 5.10 -11.14
CA ALA A 570 -18.64 5.60 -11.73
C ALA A 570 -18.95 4.87 -13.06
N MET A 571 -20.21 4.97 -13.51
CA MET A 571 -20.66 4.32 -14.75
C MET A 571 -19.74 4.65 -15.93
N ASN A 572 -19.26 3.61 -16.63
CA ASN A 572 -18.38 3.70 -17.81
C ASN A 572 -17.01 4.38 -17.55
N GLN A 573 -16.48 4.32 -16.33
CA GLN A 573 -15.13 4.80 -16.01
C GLN A 573 -14.10 3.68 -15.82
N SER A 574 -14.52 2.42 -15.70
CA SER A 574 -13.61 1.26 -15.69
C SER A 574 -12.91 1.11 -17.04
N ASP A 575 -11.63 0.72 -17.02
CA ASP A 575 -10.87 0.39 -18.24
C ASP A 575 -11.51 -0.82 -18.96
N PRO A 576 -11.68 -0.77 -20.29
CA PRO A 576 -12.34 -1.82 -21.03
C PRO A 576 -11.52 -3.12 -21.14
N LEU A 577 -10.20 -3.06 -20.93
CA LEU A 577 -9.32 -4.25 -20.98
C LEU A 577 -9.09 -4.85 -19.59
N PHE A 578 -9.08 -4.03 -18.55
CA PHE A 578 -8.86 -4.42 -17.16
C PHE A 578 -9.77 -3.63 -16.22
N SER A 579 -10.99 -4.10 -16.02
CA SER A 579 -12.04 -3.33 -15.30
C SER A 579 -11.76 -3.02 -13.83
N ALA A 580 -10.72 -3.62 -13.23
CA ALA A 580 -10.29 -3.31 -11.86
C ALA A 580 -9.50 -1.99 -11.76
N VAL A 581 -9.07 -1.43 -12.90
CA VAL A 581 -8.55 -0.05 -13.02
C VAL A 581 -9.49 0.82 -13.86
N GLY A 582 -9.25 2.13 -13.88
CA GLY A 582 -10.11 3.06 -14.60
C GLY A 582 -9.71 4.52 -14.43
N ASP A 583 -10.56 5.39 -14.98
CA ASP A 583 -10.43 6.85 -14.90
C ASP A 583 -10.91 7.39 -13.54
N CYS A 584 -10.24 8.43 -13.04
CA CYS A 584 -10.60 9.14 -11.79
C CYS A 584 -11.19 10.54 -12.05
N LYS A 585 -11.70 10.80 -13.26
CA LYS A 585 -12.23 12.10 -13.70
C LYS A 585 -13.15 12.78 -12.69
N TYR A 586 -14.00 12.03 -12.00
CA TYR A 586 -14.94 12.57 -11.01
C TYR A 586 -14.36 12.61 -9.60
N LEU A 587 -13.54 11.64 -9.21
CA LEU A 587 -12.92 11.57 -7.89
C LEU A 587 -11.89 12.67 -7.66
N LYS A 588 -11.24 13.16 -8.73
CA LYS A 588 -10.22 14.23 -8.66
C LYS A 588 -10.68 15.56 -8.05
N VAL A 589 -11.98 15.74 -7.80
CA VAL A 589 -12.51 16.96 -7.15
C VAL A 589 -12.43 16.90 -5.62
N ILE A 590 -12.20 15.71 -5.06
CA ILE A 590 -12.11 15.48 -3.63
C ILE A 590 -10.63 15.63 -3.23
N PRO A 591 -10.32 16.51 -2.25
CA PRO A 591 -8.97 16.59 -1.68
C PRO A 591 -8.51 15.23 -1.15
N HIS A 592 -7.23 14.89 -1.32
CA HIS A 592 -6.68 13.68 -0.68
C HIS A 592 -6.46 13.85 0.82
N GLY A 593 -6.07 15.05 1.24
CA GLY A 593 -5.69 15.38 2.61
C GLY A 593 -6.80 15.98 3.45
N ASN A 594 -6.53 17.09 4.13
CA ASN A 594 -7.40 17.79 5.08
C ASN A 594 -8.75 18.18 4.44
N GLY A 595 -9.83 17.86 5.15
CA GLY A 595 -11.21 17.99 4.70
C GLY A 595 -11.59 17.02 3.58
N GLY A 596 -10.71 16.06 3.23
CA GLY A 596 -10.80 15.16 2.10
C GLY A 596 -10.85 13.68 2.48
N LEU A 597 -10.31 12.82 1.60
CA LEU A 597 -10.33 11.35 1.76
C LEU A 597 -9.72 10.91 3.09
N LEU A 598 -8.53 11.43 3.45
CA LEU A 598 -7.87 11.10 4.73
C LEU A 598 -8.78 11.35 5.95
N ASP A 599 -9.45 12.50 5.98
CA ASP A 599 -10.33 12.86 7.08
C ASP A 599 -11.58 11.98 7.10
N SER A 600 -12.20 11.74 5.95
CA SER A 600 -13.40 10.89 5.86
C SER A 600 -13.09 9.43 6.21
N ASP A 601 -11.99 8.86 5.69
CA ASP A 601 -11.61 7.46 5.89
C ASP A 601 -11.29 7.11 7.35
N THR A 602 -10.95 8.13 8.13
CA THR A 602 -10.66 7.98 9.57
C THR A 602 -11.82 8.47 10.44
N LEU A 603 -12.90 8.96 9.85
CA LEU A 603 -13.95 9.73 10.50
C LEU A 603 -13.34 10.83 11.41
N TYR A 604 -12.38 11.58 10.87
CA TYR A 604 -11.63 12.62 11.56
C TYR A 604 -10.91 12.10 12.83
N GLY A 605 -10.53 10.82 12.82
CA GLY A 605 -9.93 10.10 13.95
C GLY A 605 -10.92 9.45 14.91
N LEU A 606 -12.23 9.68 14.77
CA LEU A 606 -13.28 9.13 15.64
C LEU A 606 -13.57 7.66 15.37
N ALA A 607 -13.19 7.13 14.21
CA ALA A 607 -13.36 5.71 13.89
C ALA A 607 -12.74 4.80 14.96
N ARG A 608 -11.66 5.25 15.62
CA ARG A 608 -10.98 4.51 16.69
C ARG A 608 -11.73 4.50 18.02
N ASP A 609 -12.75 5.34 18.21
CA ASP A 609 -13.58 5.33 19.42
C ASP A 609 -14.80 4.40 19.30
N LEU A 610 -15.08 3.89 18.09
CA LEU A 610 -16.16 2.95 17.86
C LEU A 610 -15.80 1.55 18.40
N PRO A 611 -16.78 0.76 18.86
CA PRO A 611 -16.55 -0.62 19.22
C PRO A 611 -16.16 -1.42 17.97
N ARG A 612 -15.21 -2.34 18.10
CA ARG A 612 -14.84 -3.23 17.00
C ARG A 612 -15.93 -4.27 16.76
N SER A 613 -16.59 -4.20 15.61
CA SER A 613 -17.51 -5.24 15.17
C SER A 613 -16.77 -6.56 14.93
N PRO A 614 -17.41 -7.73 15.16
CA PRO A 614 -16.92 -8.99 14.63
C PRO A 614 -17.02 -9.07 13.09
N ARG A 615 -17.83 -8.20 12.47
CA ARG A 615 -17.87 -8.03 11.02
C ARG A 615 -16.65 -7.22 10.57
N ARG A 616 -16.12 -7.60 9.42
CA ARG A 616 -15.01 -6.93 8.77
C ARG A 616 -15.11 -7.12 7.27
N TYR A 617 -14.48 -6.22 6.53
CA TYR A 617 -14.15 -6.50 5.14
C TYR A 617 -13.33 -7.79 5.07
N THR A 618 -13.64 -8.62 4.08
CA THR A 618 -12.82 -9.75 3.67
C THR A 618 -12.79 -9.72 2.16
N ALA A 619 -11.63 -9.94 1.54
CA ALA A 619 -11.51 -9.95 0.08
C ALA A 619 -12.06 -11.23 -0.56
N GLU A 620 -13.06 -11.83 0.07
CA GLU A 620 -13.42 -13.20 -0.22
C GLU A 620 -14.24 -13.36 -1.49
N ASN A 621 -13.98 -14.49 -2.10
CA ASN A 621 -14.24 -14.78 -3.49
C ASN A 621 -15.53 -15.61 -3.65
N SER A 622 -16.28 -15.30 -4.71
CA SER A 622 -17.39 -16.11 -5.20
C SER A 622 -17.25 -16.27 -6.71
N VAL A 623 -17.06 -17.50 -7.20
CA VAL A 623 -16.97 -17.78 -8.65
C VAL A 623 -18.22 -17.29 -9.37
N LYS A 624 -19.39 -17.41 -8.72
CA LYS A 624 -20.68 -16.95 -9.23
C LYS A 624 -20.68 -15.46 -9.63
N TYR A 625 -19.84 -14.64 -9.01
CA TYR A 625 -19.78 -13.19 -9.21
C TYR A 625 -18.40 -12.73 -9.70
N GLY A 626 -17.66 -13.61 -10.39
CA GLY A 626 -16.47 -13.25 -11.16
C GLY A 626 -15.13 -13.46 -10.45
N ALA A 627 -15.12 -14.06 -9.26
CA ALA A 627 -13.87 -14.39 -8.59
C ALA A 627 -13.25 -15.70 -9.15
N PRO A 628 -11.93 -15.88 -9.09
CA PRO A 628 -11.27 -17.07 -9.67
C PRO A 628 -11.57 -18.39 -8.93
N ARG A 629 -11.92 -18.34 -7.64
CA ARG A 629 -12.28 -19.51 -6.80
C ARG A 629 -13.29 -19.11 -5.71
N ASP A 630 -13.89 -20.05 -5.00
CA ASP A 630 -14.70 -19.73 -3.81
C ASP A 630 -13.80 -19.66 -2.56
N THR A 631 -14.18 -18.86 -1.55
CA THR A 631 -13.55 -18.92 -0.22
C THR A 631 -14.03 -20.14 0.59
N ASP A 632 -13.20 -20.60 1.54
CA ASP A 632 -13.57 -21.60 2.54
C ASP A 632 -14.57 -21.06 3.59
N HIS A 633 -14.76 -19.74 3.68
CA HIS A 633 -15.65 -19.05 4.63
C HIS A 633 -16.66 -18.10 3.96
N PRO A 634 -17.56 -18.60 3.09
CA PRO A 634 -18.47 -17.76 2.30
C PRO A 634 -19.42 -16.87 3.13
N GLU A 635 -19.62 -17.20 4.41
CA GLU A 635 -20.38 -16.41 5.38
C GLU A 635 -19.69 -15.12 5.83
N LEU A 636 -18.37 -15.02 5.69
CA LEU A 636 -17.58 -13.86 6.09
C LEU A 636 -17.31 -12.90 4.92
N ARG A 637 -17.71 -13.27 3.70
CA ARG A 637 -17.51 -12.47 2.49
C ARG A 637 -18.19 -11.11 2.57
N GLN A 638 -17.51 -10.07 2.09
CA GLN A 638 -18.12 -8.77 1.83
C GLN A 638 -19.20 -8.88 0.72
N PRO A 639 -20.50 -8.70 1.04
CA PRO A 639 -21.54 -8.76 0.02
C PRO A 639 -21.46 -7.55 -0.91
N LEU A 640 -21.78 -7.75 -2.18
CA LEU A 640 -21.91 -6.68 -3.18
C LEU A 640 -23.30 -6.03 -3.10
N ALA A 641 -23.40 -4.77 -3.52
CA ALA A 641 -24.65 -4.01 -3.54
C ALA A 641 -25.78 -4.75 -4.29
N LEU A 642 -25.47 -5.34 -5.44
CA LEU A 642 -26.42 -6.11 -6.24
C LEU A 642 -26.91 -7.38 -5.53
N GLU A 643 -26.04 -8.07 -4.78
CA GLU A 643 -26.42 -9.28 -4.06
C GLU A 643 -27.34 -8.98 -2.89
N ILE A 644 -27.04 -7.90 -2.16
CA ILE A 644 -27.89 -7.39 -1.10
C ILE A 644 -29.26 -6.98 -1.66
N TRP A 645 -29.27 -6.29 -2.81
CA TRP A 645 -30.50 -5.93 -3.49
C TRP A 645 -31.35 -7.16 -3.86
N GLU A 646 -30.76 -8.14 -4.55
CA GLU A 646 -31.43 -9.40 -4.93
C GLU A 646 -32.00 -10.13 -3.70
N SER A 647 -31.23 -10.20 -2.61
CA SER A 647 -31.65 -10.83 -1.36
C SER A 647 -32.86 -10.14 -0.73
N ILE A 648 -32.89 -8.80 -0.74
CA ILE A 648 -34.02 -8.03 -0.19
C ILE A 648 -35.26 -8.23 -1.05
N VAL A 649 -35.13 -8.16 -2.38
CA VAL A 649 -36.27 -8.32 -3.30
C VAL A 649 -36.89 -9.71 -3.15
N ARG A 650 -36.08 -10.77 -2.98
CA ARG A 650 -36.56 -12.15 -2.76
C ARG A 650 -37.27 -12.35 -1.43
N THR A 651 -36.94 -11.55 -0.41
CA THR A 651 -37.51 -11.67 0.94
C THR A 651 -38.61 -10.63 1.21
N LEU A 652 -39.01 -9.88 0.18
CA LEU A 652 -40.03 -8.84 0.27
C LEU A 652 -41.44 -9.47 0.24
N ASP A 653 -42.32 -9.02 1.13
CA ASP A 653 -43.72 -9.47 1.13
C ASP A 653 -44.43 -9.11 -0.19
N PRO A 654 -45.30 -9.98 -0.74
CA PRO A 654 -45.99 -9.70 -1.99
C PRO A 654 -46.72 -8.35 -2.00
N GLY A 655 -46.44 -7.52 -3.02
CA GLY A 655 -47.04 -6.20 -3.18
C GLY A 655 -46.40 -5.07 -2.35
N SER A 656 -45.44 -5.39 -1.48
CA SER A 656 -44.65 -4.38 -0.78
C SER A 656 -43.69 -3.67 -1.74
N LYS A 657 -43.34 -2.42 -1.40
CA LYS A 657 -42.39 -1.61 -2.17
C LYS A 657 -41.30 -1.06 -1.27
N ILE A 658 -40.10 -0.96 -1.79
CA ILE A 658 -38.89 -0.47 -1.10
C ILE A 658 -38.74 1.02 -1.37
N THR A 659 -38.56 1.81 -0.32
CA THR A 659 -38.11 3.20 -0.42
C THR A 659 -36.59 3.23 -0.40
N ILE A 660 -35.97 3.94 -1.35
CA ILE A 660 -34.52 4.12 -1.37
C ILE A 660 -34.22 5.54 -0.91
N LEU A 661 -33.42 5.65 0.14
CA LEU A 661 -32.84 6.90 0.59
C LEU A 661 -31.40 6.95 0.09
N THR A 662 -31.02 8.02 -0.59
CA THR A 662 -29.69 8.14 -1.20
C THR A 662 -28.98 9.37 -0.65
N SER A 663 -27.73 9.23 -0.26
CA SER A 663 -26.85 10.30 0.20
C SER A 663 -25.45 10.06 -0.36
N GLY A 664 -25.21 10.52 -1.59
CA GLY A 664 -23.98 10.25 -2.33
C GLY A 664 -24.23 9.98 -3.81
N PRO A 665 -23.19 9.53 -4.55
CA PRO A 665 -23.31 9.21 -5.97
C PRO A 665 -24.28 8.05 -6.23
N LEU A 666 -25.18 8.21 -7.21
CA LEU A 666 -26.23 7.24 -7.53
C LEU A 666 -25.77 6.05 -8.40
N THR A 667 -24.46 5.75 -8.44
CA THR A 667 -23.90 4.72 -9.33
C THR A 667 -24.44 3.33 -8.98
N SER A 668 -24.44 2.97 -7.69
CA SER A 668 -24.95 1.67 -7.24
C SER A 668 -26.43 1.50 -7.60
N LEU A 669 -27.24 2.54 -7.35
CA LEU A 669 -28.64 2.57 -7.73
C LEU A 669 -28.86 2.46 -9.25
N ALA A 670 -28.07 3.18 -10.05
CA ALA A 670 -28.16 3.14 -11.51
C ALA A 670 -27.92 1.71 -12.03
N LYS A 671 -26.94 0.99 -11.49
CA LYS A 671 -26.67 -0.41 -11.87
C LYS A 671 -27.77 -1.36 -11.43
N ILE A 672 -28.28 -1.21 -10.21
CA ILE A 672 -29.43 -1.97 -9.72
C ILE A 672 -30.62 -1.83 -10.68
N ILE A 673 -30.95 -0.60 -11.11
CA ILE A 673 -32.06 -0.33 -12.03
C ILE A 673 -31.80 -0.89 -13.44
N GLN A 674 -30.56 -0.93 -13.90
CA GLN A 674 -30.20 -1.44 -15.23
C GLN A 674 -30.15 -2.96 -15.30
N ASN A 675 -29.81 -3.65 -14.20
CA ASN A 675 -29.59 -5.10 -14.22
C ASN A 675 -30.87 -5.95 -14.13
N GLU A 676 -32.01 -5.42 -13.64
CA GLU A 676 -33.22 -6.24 -13.54
C GLU A 676 -34.43 -5.68 -14.30
N ASN A 677 -35.03 -6.54 -15.13
CA ASN A 677 -36.26 -6.25 -15.88
C ASN A 677 -37.48 -5.98 -14.98
N ASN A 678 -37.40 -6.17 -13.66
CA ASN A 678 -38.49 -5.98 -12.70
C ASN A 678 -38.20 -5.04 -11.52
N THR A 679 -37.00 -4.44 -11.42
CA THR A 679 -36.62 -3.54 -10.29
C THR A 679 -37.60 -2.37 -10.11
N ARG A 680 -38.07 -1.80 -11.23
CA ARG A 680 -38.99 -0.65 -11.21
C ARG A 680 -40.33 -0.95 -10.54
N SER A 681 -40.76 -2.22 -10.53
CA SER A 681 -42.04 -2.63 -9.94
C SER A 681 -42.02 -2.67 -8.41
N VAL A 682 -40.84 -2.92 -7.83
CA VAL A 682 -40.63 -3.07 -6.38
C VAL A 682 -40.10 -1.80 -5.72
N ILE A 683 -39.61 -0.82 -6.49
CA ILE A 683 -39.21 0.49 -5.97
C ILE A 683 -40.45 1.38 -5.80
N GLN A 684 -40.58 1.99 -4.62
CA GLN A 684 -41.53 3.06 -4.37
C GLN A 684 -40.95 4.38 -4.86
N CYS A 685 -41.48 4.92 -5.96
CA CYS A 685 -41.26 6.34 -6.28
C CYS A 685 -41.96 7.18 -5.20
N LEU A 686 -41.19 8.07 -4.56
CA LEU A 686 -41.71 9.09 -3.65
C LEU A 686 -42.07 10.36 -4.42
#